data_AF-A0A250J118-F1
#
_entry.id   AF-A0A250J118-F1
#
_cell.length_a   1.000
_cell.length_b   1.000
_cell.length_c   1.000
_cell.angle_alpha   90.00
_cell.angle_beta   90.00
_cell.angle_gamma   90.00
#
_symmetry.space_group_name_H-M   'P 1'
#
loop_
_entity.id
_entity.type
_entity.pdbx_description
1 polymer ?
#
loop_
_entity_poly.entity_id
_entity_poly.type
_entity_poly.pdbx_seq_one_letter_code
_entity_poly.pdbx_strand_id
1 'polypeptide(L)'
;MHYLRRQTKGLKSTSCWLLGAALALGGCQAGSDPSEESTAPAAAPVAAALEEEGSSTALKTLPLVDATSATRVFVQQLSKPTALEENVAVNVKLPPPTNKELSNSLVRVLGDTSNPLVLFRSDTLAQLGMIPKSPGPDFFTSFSQLSVTELERRAKNEQQMASGAFGEISTEAVLFNGRHPVSRALGAAVDVRAFSSGALTPLSICPARPVSTTASWGKTLLIRDPAVVLDPARTWDPCTGNGTQGGVWTFAHLIRELAQGSGKTPEDFVKDWLSLWVNQYTVNGDNVLARTDMFAKVIQPWASASGVASALVVNPSTQRNEVLLGGSLNLDIAPFRLLAIVNRADLGKSSGGGYGGSSDAGELRFVFGVTRPSPWGAGTEASCNLKEFTVIFEYGVPRSGCRQVIDWAQKWVQLGTHASFDASYLSQLESMTESVVRHGMAPSKGNQNALNQIRTNEKDFNPQWELREFTLTTENPSGPDTPVNGGLRPHTVALTPDDATHNSNTDPDVASFVLGTIATTGVQAPLMVPTQCAASYTVPFSVNGRPFLGGNALVRLPNRWAAAGASSSSPQEVCARKEFSLNTCNGCHFADTGTTDLNNINNLSFTHISPTSGIPARMSKFLTGGNPGFSFGVPDTQFGASVATWSFADLERRHQRLYDIATCSTCSLRFSLSEGVLGAIQEVAGVVPFEPAIATGGKAPFKVGPITSVDVVKRLVELRPQFKKDVRDEPVDFLRPVETFVH
;
A
#
# COMPACT_ATOMS: atom_id res chain seq x y z
N MET A 1 -52.38 -22.20 -28.08
CA MET A 1 -53.62 -21.53 -28.53
C MET A 1 -54.12 -20.65 -27.39
N HIS A 2 -54.37 -19.37 -27.69
CA HIS A 2 -55.26 -18.36 -27.07
C HIS A 2 -55.83 -18.60 -25.65
N TYR A 3 -55.94 -17.65 -24.71
CA TYR A 3 -56.05 -16.19 -24.77
C TYR A 3 -55.95 -15.61 -23.32
N LEU A 4 -55.17 -14.53 -23.16
CA LEU A 4 -55.43 -13.28 -22.41
C LEU A 4 -56.08 -13.20 -20.99
N ARG A 5 -55.47 -12.27 -20.22
CA ARG A 5 -56.07 -11.20 -19.34
C ARG A 5 -56.52 -11.62 -17.93
N ARG A 6 -56.40 -10.82 -16.87
CA ARG A 6 -55.90 -9.46 -16.56
C ARG A 6 -56.07 -9.29 -15.03
N GLN A 7 -55.19 -8.52 -14.36
CA GLN A 7 -55.48 -7.56 -13.25
C GLN A 7 -56.22 -8.08 -11.99
N THR A 8 -56.03 -7.65 -10.73
CA THR A 8 -55.63 -6.37 -10.11
C THR A 8 -55.67 -6.54 -8.59
N LYS A 9 -54.82 -5.77 -7.87
CA LYS A 9 -55.06 -5.02 -6.62
C LYS A 9 -55.54 -5.69 -5.32
N GLY A 10 -54.94 -5.23 -4.21
CA GLY A 10 -55.62 -5.00 -2.92
C GLY A 10 -54.84 -5.54 -1.73
N LEU A 11 -53.88 -4.78 -1.15
CA LEU A 11 -54.03 -3.91 0.02
C LEU A 11 -54.47 -4.58 1.34
N LYS A 12 -53.59 -4.38 2.34
CA LYS A 12 -53.85 -4.24 3.80
C LYS A 12 -54.20 -5.57 4.51
N SER A 13 -53.82 -5.85 5.76
CA SER A 13 -53.41 -5.00 6.87
C SER A 13 -52.78 -5.87 7.99
N THR A 14 -51.79 -5.29 8.68
CA THR A 14 -51.56 -5.31 10.15
C THR A 14 -51.62 -6.60 10.99
N SER A 15 -50.48 -6.82 11.66
CA SER A 15 -50.31 -6.97 13.13
C SER A 15 -51.07 -8.09 13.87
N CYS A 16 -50.34 -9.00 14.50
CA CYS A 16 -49.74 -8.83 15.84
C CYS A 16 -49.35 -10.20 16.41
N TRP A 17 -48.10 -10.27 16.87
CA TRP A 17 -47.56 -11.04 17.99
C TRP A 17 -48.52 -11.90 18.82
N LEU A 18 -48.12 -13.16 19.09
CA LEU A 18 -47.83 -13.65 20.45
C LEU A 18 -47.31 -15.10 20.46
N LEU A 19 -46.11 -15.23 21.04
CA LEU A 19 -45.57 -16.28 21.92
C LEU A 19 -46.30 -17.65 22.04
N GLY A 20 -45.51 -18.73 21.98
CA GLY A 20 -45.87 -20.02 22.53
C GLY A 20 -44.74 -21.05 22.40
N ALA A 21 -44.00 -21.26 23.49
CA ALA A 21 -42.96 -22.27 23.64
C ALA A 21 -43.54 -23.64 24.09
N ALA A 22 -42.64 -24.62 24.17
CA ALA A 22 -42.72 -25.93 24.84
C ALA A 22 -43.19 -27.11 23.93
N LEU A 23 -42.28 -28.03 23.58
CA LEU A 23 -41.98 -29.31 24.30
C LEU A 23 -43.13 -30.32 24.10
N ALA A 24 -42.96 -31.61 23.80
CA ALA A 24 -41.82 -32.51 23.94
C ALA A 24 -42.18 -33.87 23.29
N LEU A 25 -41.15 -34.72 23.18
CA LEU A 25 -41.17 -36.18 23.38
C LEU A 25 -41.79 -37.09 22.31
N GLY A 26 -40.96 -38.06 21.90
CA GLY A 26 -41.36 -39.46 22.02
C GLY A 26 -40.88 -40.40 20.93
N GLY A 27 -39.92 -41.27 21.26
CA GLY A 27 -40.05 -42.70 20.92
C GLY A 27 -38.97 -43.34 20.03
N CYS A 28 -38.04 -44.03 20.71
CA CYS A 28 -37.32 -45.27 20.37
C CYS A 28 -38.05 -46.21 19.37
N GLN A 29 -37.42 -47.14 18.63
CA GLN A 29 -36.37 -48.08 19.03
C GLN A 29 -35.79 -48.83 17.80
N ALA A 30 -34.67 -49.50 18.04
CA ALA A 30 -33.72 -50.14 17.13
C ALA A 30 -34.19 -51.38 16.35
N GLY A 31 -33.44 -51.72 15.28
CA GLY A 31 -33.21 -53.14 14.93
C GLY A 31 -32.92 -53.48 13.46
N SER A 32 -31.63 -53.47 13.10
CA SER A 32 -30.91 -54.39 12.18
C SER A 32 -31.42 -54.67 10.73
N ASP A 33 -30.62 -54.19 9.78
CA ASP A 33 -30.33 -54.70 8.41
C ASP A 33 -29.88 -56.19 8.38
N PRO A 34 -29.81 -56.92 7.23
CA PRO A 34 -29.41 -56.42 5.89
C PRO A 34 -30.04 -57.07 4.62
N SER A 35 -29.98 -56.37 3.49
CA SER A 35 -29.37 -56.79 2.18
C SER A 35 -29.87 -55.96 0.98
N GLU A 36 -28.90 -55.42 0.23
CA GLU A 36 -28.78 -55.15 -1.22
C GLU A 36 -30.05 -55.29 -2.10
N GLU A 37 -30.41 -54.45 -3.08
CA GLU A 37 -29.72 -53.45 -3.90
C GLU A 37 -30.83 -52.70 -4.70
N SER A 38 -30.80 -51.37 -4.82
CA SER A 38 -31.48 -50.65 -5.93
C SER A 38 -31.11 -49.16 -5.95
N THR A 39 -30.46 -48.76 -7.03
CA THR A 39 -30.04 -47.41 -7.42
C THR A 39 -31.20 -46.43 -7.67
N ALA A 40 -31.14 -45.22 -7.09
CA ALA A 40 -31.78 -43.98 -7.60
C ALA A 40 -31.21 -42.74 -6.83
N PRO A 41 -31.37 -41.49 -7.33
CA PRO A 41 -30.26 -40.59 -7.63
C PRO A 41 -30.00 -39.50 -6.57
N ALA A 42 -28.78 -38.94 -6.64
CA ALA A 42 -28.27 -37.85 -5.83
C ALA A 42 -29.22 -36.63 -5.79
N ALA A 43 -29.72 -36.32 -4.61
CA ALA A 43 -30.35 -35.05 -4.31
C ALA A 43 -29.27 -33.96 -4.21
N ALA A 44 -29.37 -32.95 -5.07
CA ALA A 44 -28.57 -31.74 -4.97
C ALA A 44 -28.82 -31.05 -3.61
N PRO A 45 -27.78 -30.59 -2.89
CA PRO A 45 -28.00 -29.78 -1.73
C PRO A 45 -28.43 -28.37 -2.17
N VAL A 46 -29.61 -27.98 -1.69
CA VAL A 46 -30.14 -26.63 -1.80
C VAL A 46 -29.18 -25.69 -1.08
N ALA A 47 -28.42 -24.91 -1.84
CA ALA A 47 -27.62 -23.82 -1.34
C ALA A 47 -28.55 -22.73 -0.79
N ALA A 48 -28.57 -22.55 0.53
CA ALA A 48 -29.09 -21.35 1.14
C ALA A 48 -28.15 -20.20 0.77
N ALA A 49 -28.65 -19.24 -0.01
CA ALA A 49 -27.97 -18.00 -0.34
C ALA A 49 -27.75 -17.19 0.95
N LEU A 50 -26.52 -17.25 1.46
CA LEU A 50 -25.98 -16.15 2.27
C LEU A 50 -25.64 -15.04 1.26
N GLU A 51 -26.27 -13.87 1.42
CA GLU A 51 -26.04 -12.70 0.57
C GLU A 51 -24.52 -12.41 0.51
N GLU A 52 -23.94 -12.44 -0.70
CA GLU A 52 -22.56 -12.01 -0.91
C GLU A 52 -22.46 -10.52 -0.55
N GLU A 53 -21.71 -10.16 0.50
CA GLU A 53 -21.36 -8.76 0.77
C GLU A 53 -20.38 -8.26 -0.31
N GLY A 54 -20.91 -7.87 -1.47
CA GLY A 54 -20.19 -7.20 -2.54
C GLY A 54 -20.41 -7.81 -3.92
N SER A 55 -20.32 -6.97 -4.96
CA SER A 55 -20.49 -7.39 -6.36
C SER A 55 -19.30 -6.94 -7.22
N SER A 56 -18.93 -7.76 -8.21
CA SER A 56 -17.90 -7.39 -9.19
C SER A 56 -18.52 -6.65 -10.37
N THR A 57 -17.95 -5.50 -10.71
CA THR A 57 -18.35 -4.66 -11.84
C THR A 57 -17.22 -4.55 -12.86
N ALA A 58 -17.55 -4.52 -14.16
CA ALA A 58 -16.53 -4.48 -15.20
C ALA A 58 -15.95 -3.06 -15.34
N LEU A 59 -14.63 -2.90 -15.29
CA LEU A 59 -13.95 -1.60 -15.38
C LEU A 59 -14.24 -0.87 -16.70
N LYS A 60 -14.58 -1.60 -17.77
CA LYS A 60 -14.98 -1.03 -19.06
C LYS A 60 -16.26 -0.19 -19.02
N THR A 61 -17.08 -0.32 -17.96
CA THR A 61 -18.29 0.51 -17.79
C THR A 61 -17.98 1.88 -17.20
N LEU A 62 -16.76 2.10 -16.71
CA LEU A 62 -16.32 3.40 -16.22
C LEU A 62 -16.30 4.44 -17.35
N PRO A 63 -16.62 5.71 -17.03
CA PRO A 63 -16.65 6.78 -18.02
C PRO A 63 -15.28 6.96 -18.67
N LEU A 64 -15.26 7.10 -20.00
CA LEU A 64 -14.04 7.36 -20.75
C LEU A 64 -13.81 8.87 -20.86
N VAL A 65 -12.61 9.33 -20.52
CA VAL A 65 -12.16 10.71 -20.70
C VAL A 65 -11.03 10.77 -21.74
N ASP A 66 -10.95 11.88 -22.47
CA ASP A 66 -9.89 12.09 -23.45
C ASP A 66 -8.52 12.35 -22.78
N ALA A 67 -7.45 12.22 -23.56
CA ALA A 67 -6.08 12.38 -23.07
C ALA A 67 -5.78 13.79 -22.54
N THR A 68 -6.39 14.83 -23.11
CA THR A 68 -6.16 16.22 -22.68
C THR A 68 -6.78 16.44 -21.30
N SER A 69 -8.01 15.98 -21.11
CA SER A 69 -8.73 16.04 -19.84
C SER A 69 -8.02 15.25 -18.73
N ALA A 70 -7.37 14.15 -19.08
CA ALA A 70 -6.59 13.33 -18.15
C ALA A 70 -5.16 13.83 -17.93
N THR A 71 -4.67 14.78 -18.75
CA THR A 71 -3.29 15.25 -18.67
C THR A 71 -3.09 16.19 -17.49
N ARG A 72 -2.16 15.81 -16.61
CA ARG A 72 -1.77 16.59 -15.44
C ARG A 72 -0.41 17.25 -15.55
N VAL A 73 0.42 16.84 -16.50
CA VAL A 73 1.79 17.35 -16.66
C VAL A 73 2.06 17.67 -18.12
N PHE A 74 2.48 18.90 -18.39
CA PHE A 74 2.99 19.35 -19.67
C PHE A 74 4.40 19.87 -19.53
N VAL A 75 5.26 19.53 -20.49
CA VAL A 75 6.57 20.14 -20.65
C VAL A 75 6.63 21.01 -21.89
N GLN A 76 7.47 22.04 -21.83
CA GLN A 76 7.82 22.85 -22.99
C GLN A 76 9.26 23.31 -22.86
N GLN A 77 9.99 23.27 -23.98
CA GLN A 77 11.34 23.81 -24.06
C GLN A 77 11.29 25.34 -23.91
N LEU A 78 12.18 25.88 -23.10
CA LEU A 78 12.33 27.33 -22.96
C LEU A 78 13.08 27.90 -24.17
N SER A 79 12.70 29.10 -24.59
CA SER A 79 13.41 29.83 -25.64
C SER A 79 14.86 30.18 -25.25
N LYS A 80 15.10 30.34 -23.95
CA LYS A 80 16.41 30.53 -23.32
C LYS A 80 16.43 29.84 -21.96
N PRO A 81 17.56 29.23 -21.55
CA PRO A 81 17.68 28.68 -20.20
C PRO A 81 17.46 29.73 -19.10
N THR A 82 17.02 29.29 -17.93
CA THR A 82 16.95 30.14 -16.73
C THR A 82 18.36 30.48 -16.22
N ALA A 83 18.47 31.39 -15.24
CA ALA A 83 19.74 31.67 -14.57
C ALA A 83 20.33 30.46 -13.81
N LEU A 84 19.52 29.41 -13.57
CA LEU A 84 19.96 28.13 -13.03
C LEU A 84 20.30 27.10 -14.12
N GLU A 85 20.38 27.53 -15.39
CA GLU A 85 20.61 26.68 -16.56
C GLU A 85 19.50 25.65 -16.81
N GLU A 86 18.30 25.87 -16.26
CA GLU A 86 17.14 25.01 -16.53
C GLU A 86 16.60 25.33 -17.93
N ASN A 87 16.33 24.31 -18.74
CA ASN A 87 15.96 24.47 -20.16
C ASN A 87 14.50 24.12 -20.45
N VAL A 88 13.73 23.66 -19.45
CA VAL A 88 12.34 23.23 -19.60
C VAL A 88 11.45 23.79 -18.50
N ALA A 89 10.26 24.23 -18.88
CA ALA A 89 9.16 24.48 -17.97
C ALA A 89 8.32 23.21 -17.81
N VAL A 90 8.19 22.73 -16.57
CA VAL A 90 7.34 21.61 -16.16
C VAL A 90 6.09 22.19 -15.53
N ASN A 91 4.98 22.11 -16.25
CA ASN A 91 3.67 22.64 -15.86
C ASN A 91 2.83 21.50 -15.32
N VAL A 92 2.40 21.62 -14.07
CA VAL A 92 1.65 20.58 -13.37
C VAL A 92 0.30 21.13 -12.93
N LYS A 93 -0.75 20.37 -13.22
CA LYS A 93 -2.10 20.62 -12.74
C LYS A 93 -2.19 20.25 -11.27
N LEU A 94 -2.18 21.26 -10.41
CA LEU A 94 -2.35 21.05 -8.98
C LEU A 94 -3.85 20.97 -8.64
N PRO A 95 -4.23 20.18 -7.64
CA PRO A 95 -5.56 20.33 -7.06
C PRO A 95 -5.72 21.74 -6.47
N PRO A 96 -6.96 22.22 -6.26
CA PRO A 96 -7.21 23.40 -5.46
C PRO A 96 -6.45 23.33 -4.13
N PRO A 97 -5.94 24.45 -3.63
CA PRO A 97 -5.17 24.44 -2.41
C PRO A 97 -6.02 24.03 -1.22
N THR A 98 -5.38 23.30 -0.30
CA THR A 98 -6.03 22.83 0.91
C THR A 98 -6.48 24.02 1.78
N ASN A 99 -5.60 25.01 1.92
CA ASN A 99 -5.97 26.30 2.48
C ASN A 99 -6.68 27.14 1.41
N LYS A 100 -8.00 27.33 1.56
CA LYS A 100 -8.83 28.10 0.63
C LYS A 100 -8.38 29.55 0.45
N GLU A 101 -7.68 30.14 1.43
CA GLU A 101 -7.11 31.49 1.30
C GLU A 101 -6.06 31.58 0.18
N LEU A 102 -5.43 30.44 -0.17
CA LEU A 102 -4.42 30.36 -1.22
C LEU A 102 -5.01 30.16 -2.63
N SER A 103 -6.34 30.05 -2.78
CA SER A 103 -6.99 29.74 -4.07
C SER A 103 -6.62 30.72 -5.19
N ASN A 104 -6.43 32.00 -4.84
CA ASN A 104 -6.05 33.06 -5.78
C ASN A 104 -4.54 33.32 -5.82
N SER A 105 -3.73 32.53 -5.10
CA SER A 105 -2.28 32.69 -5.09
C SER A 105 -1.68 32.34 -6.45
N LEU A 106 -0.79 33.20 -6.93
CA LEU A 106 0.04 33.01 -8.13
C LEU A 106 1.29 32.16 -7.84
N VAL A 107 1.58 31.89 -6.57
CA VAL A 107 2.70 31.04 -6.13
C VAL A 107 2.16 29.98 -5.19
N ARG A 108 2.68 28.77 -5.29
CA ARG A 108 2.45 27.68 -4.34
C ARG A 108 3.77 27.12 -3.86
N VAL A 109 3.90 26.94 -2.55
CA VAL A 109 5.05 26.29 -1.93
C VAL A 109 4.59 24.96 -1.36
N LEU A 110 5.08 23.86 -1.94
CA LEU A 110 4.73 22.49 -1.55
C LEU A 110 5.91 21.80 -0.85
N GLY A 111 5.66 20.67 -0.21
CA GLY A 111 6.69 19.85 0.42
C GLY A 111 6.90 20.21 1.90
N ASP A 112 8.09 19.89 2.41
CA ASP A 112 8.53 20.23 3.76
C ASP A 112 9.32 21.55 3.79
N THR A 113 9.38 22.24 4.94
CA THR A 113 10.10 23.51 5.05
C THR A 113 11.60 23.38 4.80
N SER A 114 12.19 22.22 5.08
CA SER A 114 13.62 21.93 4.84
C SER A 114 13.97 21.65 3.37
N ASN A 115 12.96 21.37 2.54
CA ASN A 115 13.11 21.10 1.10
C ASN A 115 11.89 21.61 0.32
N PRO A 116 11.68 22.94 0.28
CA PRO A 116 10.48 23.52 -0.29
C PRO A 116 10.50 23.47 -1.81
N LEU A 117 9.33 23.17 -2.38
CA LEU A 117 9.10 23.29 -3.81
C LEU A 117 8.26 24.52 -4.13
N VAL A 118 8.87 25.50 -4.77
CA VAL A 118 8.21 26.72 -5.21
C VAL A 118 7.72 26.56 -6.65
N LEU A 119 6.41 26.74 -6.85
CA LEU A 119 5.71 26.65 -8.12
C LEU A 119 4.99 27.96 -8.43
N PHE A 120 5.00 28.38 -9.69
CA PHE A 120 4.42 29.65 -10.13
C PHE A 120 3.28 29.40 -11.10
N ARG A 121 2.18 30.15 -11.02
CA ARG A 121 1.04 29.99 -11.92
C ARG A 121 1.49 30.13 -13.38
N SER A 122 1.18 29.14 -14.20
CA SER A 122 1.67 29.05 -15.59
C SER A 122 1.22 30.25 -16.42
N ASP A 123 -0.02 30.73 -16.24
CA ASP A 123 -0.53 31.93 -16.92
C ASP A 123 0.31 33.18 -16.62
N THR A 124 0.73 33.35 -15.37
CA THR A 124 1.55 34.49 -14.94
C THR A 124 2.94 34.43 -15.55
N LEU A 125 3.56 33.24 -15.60
CA LEU A 125 4.86 33.10 -16.26
C LEU A 125 4.76 33.34 -17.78
N ALA A 126 3.67 32.91 -18.42
CA ALA A 126 3.44 33.16 -19.84
C ALA A 126 3.24 34.67 -20.10
N GLN A 127 2.48 35.37 -19.24
CA GLN A 127 2.32 36.83 -19.29
C GLN A 127 3.67 37.56 -19.14
N LEU A 128 4.57 37.04 -18.30
CA LEU A 128 5.93 37.57 -18.12
C LEU A 128 6.90 37.19 -19.25
N GLY A 129 6.47 36.40 -20.24
CA GLY A 129 7.33 35.90 -21.32
C GLY A 129 8.40 34.90 -20.87
N MET A 130 8.26 34.33 -19.66
CA MET A 130 9.21 33.38 -19.07
C MET A 130 8.99 31.95 -19.58
N ILE A 131 7.78 31.63 -20.05
CA ILE A 131 7.45 30.37 -20.71
C ILE A 131 6.69 30.64 -22.02
N PRO A 132 6.81 29.78 -23.05
CA PRO A 132 6.14 30.00 -24.33
C PRO A 132 4.61 30.09 -24.25
N LYS A 133 3.97 29.15 -23.52
CA LYS A 133 2.51 29.08 -23.42
C LYS A 133 2.06 28.49 -22.09
N SER A 134 0.95 28.96 -21.56
CA SER A 134 0.29 28.33 -20.41
C SER A 134 -0.66 27.20 -20.86
N PRO A 135 -0.69 26.04 -20.16
CA PRO A 135 -1.70 25.02 -20.40
C PRO A 135 -3.10 25.40 -19.86
N GLY A 136 -3.19 26.38 -18.96
CA GLY A 136 -4.44 26.86 -18.37
C GLY A 136 -4.30 27.31 -16.91
N PRO A 137 -5.40 27.79 -16.30
CA PRO A 137 -5.39 28.47 -15.00
C PRO A 137 -5.07 27.58 -13.79
N ASP A 138 -5.30 26.26 -13.90
CA ASP A 138 -5.03 25.29 -12.83
C ASP A 138 -3.57 24.80 -12.83
N PHE A 139 -2.76 25.26 -13.77
CA PHE A 139 -1.38 24.81 -13.92
C PHE A 139 -0.41 25.73 -13.20
N PHE A 140 0.54 25.08 -12.51
CA PHE A 140 1.68 25.73 -11.92
C PHE A 140 2.97 25.13 -12.46
N THR A 141 3.94 25.99 -12.69
CA THR A 141 5.19 25.68 -13.35
C THR A 141 6.33 25.67 -12.36
N SER A 142 7.19 24.67 -12.55
CA SER A 142 8.57 24.69 -12.08
C SER A 142 9.50 24.55 -13.28
N PHE A 143 10.79 24.76 -13.05
CA PHE A 143 11.80 24.63 -14.08
C PHE A 143 12.67 23.40 -13.79
N SER A 144 13.23 22.82 -14.85
CA SER A 144 14.13 21.66 -14.78
C SER A 144 15.07 21.61 -15.98
N GLN A 145 16.06 20.74 -15.89
CA GLN A 145 16.89 20.35 -17.02
C GLN A 145 16.40 19.00 -17.55
N LEU A 146 15.93 19.00 -18.80
CA LEU A 146 15.49 17.80 -19.50
C LEU A 146 16.18 17.73 -20.87
N SER A 147 16.84 16.61 -21.13
CA SER A 147 17.48 16.34 -22.42
C SER A 147 16.46 15.81 -23.43
N VAL A 148 16.61 16.20 -24.70
CA VAL A 148 15.83 15.63 -25.81
C VAL A 148 16.05 14.11 -25.91
N THR A 149 17.25 13.62 -25.60
CA THR A 149 17.58 12.19 -25.60
C THR A 149 16.71 11.39 -24.64
N GLU A 150 16.27 11.99 -23.53
CA GLU A 150 15.39 11.31 -22.59
C GLU A 150 13.96 11.18 -23.14
N LEU A 151 13.49 12.16 -23.90
CA LEU A 151 12.21 12.06 -24.61
C LEU A 151 12.29 11.08 -25.79
N GLU A 152 13.42 11.02 -26.49
CA GLU A 152 13.68 9.99 -27.51
C GLU A 152 13.70 8.58 -26.91
N ARG A 153 14.30 8.41 -25.72
CA ARG A 153 14.26 7.16 -24.95
C ARG A 153 12.82 6.76 -24.61
N ARG A 154 12.01 7.69 -24.09
CA ARG A 154 10.59 7.46 -23.83
C ARG A 154 9.84 7.08 -25.11
N ALA A 155 10.01 7.82 -26.20
CA ALA A 155 9.35 7.53 -27.47
C ALA A 155 9.68 6.12 -27.98
N LYS A 156 10.94 5.68 -27.85
CA LYS A 156 11.35 4.32 -28.20
C LYS A 156 10.69 3.26 -27.31
N ASN A 157 10.59 3.52 -26.00
CA ASN A 157 9.90 2.62 -25.07
C ASN A 157 8.40 2.53 -25.39
N GLU A 158 7.75 3.65 -25.73
CA GLU A 158 6.35 3.68 -26.15
C GLU A 158 6.13 2.86 -27.44
N GLN A 159 7.05 2.93 -28.41
CA GLN A 159 7.01 2.11 -29.62
C GLN A 159 7.18 0.61 -29.31
N GLN A 160 8.12 0.25 -28.42
CA GLN A 160 8.29 -1.13 -27.99
C GLN A 160 7.01 -1.65 -27.31
N MET A 161 6.39 -0.84 -26.45
CA MET A 161 5.11 -1.17 -25.83
C MET A 161 4.02 -1.41 -26.87
N ALA A 162 3.86 -0.49 -27.82
CA ALA A 162 2.86 -0.59 -28.89
C ALA A 162 3.09 -1.78 -29.84
N SER A 163 4.31 -2.33 -29.90
CA SER A 163 4.60 -3.54 -30.69
C SER A 163 4.04 -4.83 -30.08
N GLY A 164 3.53 -4.79 -28.84
CA GLY A 164 3.07 -5.96 -28.12
C GLY A 164 4.20 -6.77 -27.47
N ALA A 165 5.38 -6.17 -27.28
CA ALA A 165 6.55 -6.83 -26.69
C ALA A 165 6.31 -7.41 -25.28
N PHE A 166 5.26 -6.94 -24.59
CA PHE A 166 4.89 -7.35 -23.23
C PHE A 166 3.50 -8.01 -23.18
N GLY A 167 2.96 -8.43 -24.33
CA GLY A 167 1.63 -9.04 -24.46
C GLY A 167 0.64 -8.19 -25.24
N GLU A 168 -0.62 -8.61 -25.22
CA GLU A 168 -1.74 -7.86 -25.81
C GLU A 168 -1.82 -6.45 -25.20
N ILE A 169 -2.11 -5.44 -26.02
CA ILE A 169 -2.09 -4.04 -25.61
C ILE A 169 -3.50 -3.44 -25.48
N SER A 170 -3.62 -2.48 -24.58
CA SER A 170 -4.75 -1.56 -24.43
C SER A 170 -4.27 -0.12 -24.57
N THR A 171 -5.07 0.74 -25.21
CA THR A 171 -4.86 2.20 -25.27
C THR A 171 -5.57 2.94 -24.14
N GLU A 172 -6.34 2.23 -23.33
CA GLU A 172 -7.07 2.78 -22.20
C GLU A 172 -6.36 2.48 -20.89
N ALA A 173 -6.35 3.46 -20.00
CA ALA A 173 -5.88 3.37 -18.62
C ALA A 173 -7.05 3.58 -17.67
N VAL A 174 -7.16 2.77 -16.62
CA VAL A 174 -8.06 3.05 -15.51
C VAL A 174 -7.46 4.15 -14.65
N LEU A 175 -8.20 5.23 -14.46
CA LEU A 175 -7.87 6.28 -13.51
C LEU A 175 -8.35 5.89 -12.13
N PHE A 176 -7.47 6.10 -11.15
CA PHE A 176 -7.75 5.87 -9.74
C PHE A 176 -7.75 7.21 -9.00
N ASN A 177 -8.66 7.35 -8.05
CA ASN A 177 -8.51 8.29 -6.95
C ASN A 177 -8.23 7.49 -5.69
N GLY A 178 -7.01 7.61 -5.16
CA GLY A 178 -6.51 6.70 -4.12
C GLY A 178 -6.57 5.24 -4.57
N ARG A 179 -7.30 4.40 -3.83
CA ARG A 179 -7.50 2.97 -4.18
C ARG A 179 -8.72 2.71 -5.08
N HIS A 180 -9.50 3.74 -5.42
CA HIS A 180 -10.79 3.58 -6.06
C HIS A 180 -10.74 3.88 -7.56
N PRO A 181 -11.19 2.97 -8.44
CA PRO A 181 -11.27 3.25 -9.87
C PRO A 181 -12.42 4.22 -10.15
N VAL A 182 -12.18 5.26 -10.94
CA VAL A 182 -13.13 6.38 -11.14
C VAL A 182 -13.53 6.59 -12.59
N SER A 183 -12.60 6.38 -13.52
CA SER A 183 -12.81 6.59 -14.96
C SER A 183 -11.78 5.81 -15.77
N ARG A 184 -11.90 5.82 -17.09
CA ARG A 184 -10.87 5.38 -18.04
C ARG A 184 -10.36 6.58 -18.81
N ALA A 185 -9.10 6.56 -19.21
CA ALA A 185 -8.49 7.63 -19.99
C ALA A 185 -7.66 7.06 -21.15
N LEU A 186 -7.62 7.80 -22.25
CA LEU A 186 -6.65 7.56 -23.32
C LEU A 186 -5.32 8.24 -22.98
N GLY A 187 -4.20 7.59 -23.32
CA GLY A 187 -2.88 8.21 -23.23
C GLY A 187 -2.50 8.96 -24.51
N ALA A 188 -1.54 9.88 -24.41
CA ALA A 188 -0.95 10.57 -25.54
C ALA A 188 0.52 10.18 -25.68
N ALA A 189 0.96 9.86 -26.89
CA ALA A 189 2.36 9.58 -27.17
C ALA A 189 3.20 10.86 -27.06
N VAL A 190 4.46 10.71 -26.66
CA VAL A 190 5.38 11.85 -26.60
C VAL A 190 5.77 12.31 -28.00
N ASP A 191 5.60 13.59 -28.29
CA ASP A 191 6.05 14.21 -29.55
C ASP A 191 7.34 15.01 -29.34
N VAL A 192 8.47 14.37 -29.65
CA VAL A 192 9.81 14.93 -29.48
C VAL A 192 10.02 16.16 -30.38
N ARG A 193 9.43 16.18 -31.59
CA ARG A 193 9.59 17.31 -32.52
C ARG A 193 8.78 18.50 -32.06
N ALA A 194 7.54 18.27 -31.64
CA ALA A 194 6.70 19.31 -31.05
C ALA A 194 7.39 19.92 -29.82
N PHE A 195 7.90 19.09 -28.90
CA PHE A 195 8.67 19.55 -27.74
C PHE A 195 9.87 20.42 -28.15
N SER A 196 10.66 19.95 -29.11
CA SER A 196 11.86 20.67 -29.60
C SER A 196 11.53 21.99 -30.29
N SER A 197 10.28 22.16 -30.74
CA SER A 197 9.78 23.42 -31.30
C SER A 197 9.19 24.38 -30.25
N GLY A 198 9.26 24.00 -28.96
CA GLY A 198 8.71 24.77 -27.84
C GLY A 198 7.21 24.54 -27.61
N ALA A 199 6.60 23.53 -28.23
CA ALA A 199 5.18 23.22 -28.04
C ALA A 199 4.92 22.59 -26.66
N LEU A 200 3.72 22.82 -26.13
CA LEU A 200 3.21 22.11 -24.96
C LEU A 200 3.08 20.62 -25.27
N THR A 201 3.92 19.81 -24.63
CA THR A 201 3.99 18.37 -24.84
C THR A 201 3.47 17.64 -23.60
N PRO A 202 2.38 16.86 -23.70
CA PRO A 202 1.85 16.10 -22.57
C PRO A 202 2.82 14.98 -22.21
N LEU A 203 3.16 14.84 -20.92
CA LEU A 203 3.94 13.70 -20.40
C LEU A 203 3.10 12.75 -19.56
N SER A 204 1.79 12.77 -19.75
CA SER A 204 0.82 12.02 -18.95
C SER A 204 0.86 10.50 -19.23
N ILE A 205 -0.25 9.86 -18.88
CA ILE A 205 -0.63 8.45 -19.05
C ILE A 205 -0.02 7.87 -20.32
N CYS A 206 0.62 6.70 -20.20
CA CYS A 206 1.14 5.95 -21.34
C CYS A 206 0.08 5.77 -22.45
N PRO A 207 0.44 5.97 -23.73
CA PRO A 207 -0.47 5.80 -24.86
C PRO A 207 -0.90 4.34 -25.08
N ALA A 208 -0.09 3.39 -24.62
CA ALA A 208 -0.38 1.97 -24.67
C ALA A 208 0.17 1.28 -23.42
N ARG A 209 -0.48 0.20 -22.99
CA ARG A 209 -0.05 -0.67 -21.88
C ARG A 209 -0.45 -2.11 -22.15
N PRO A 210 0.19 -3.11 -21.52
CA PRO A 210 -0.25 -4.48 -21.65
C PRO A 210 -1.57 -4.68 -20.91
N VAL A 211 -2.47 -5.46 -21.49
CA VAL A 211 -3.69 -5.90 -20.85
C VAL A 211 -3.32 -6.64 -19.55
N SER A 212 -4.00 -6.26 -18.49
CA SER A 212 -3.86 -6.86 -17.18
C SER A 212 -4.39 -8.29 -17.20
N THR A 213 -3.62 -9.25 -16.69
CA THR A 213 -4.01 -10.66 -16.63
C THR A 213 -3.55 -11.27 -15.32
N THR A 214 -4.20 -12.37 -14.90
CA THR A 214 -3.76 -13.13 -13.72
C THR A 214 -2.31 -13.62 -13.88
N ALA A 215 -1.91 -13.98 -15.10
CA ALA A 215 -0.55 -14.42 -15.40
C ALA A 215 0.46 -13.27 -15.25
N SER A 216 0.15 -12.06 -15.72
CA SER A 216 1.06 -10.91 -15.56
C SER A 216 1.23 -10.53 -14.09
N TRP A 217 0.15 -10.55 -13.31
CA TRP A 217 0.21 -10.31 -11.86
C TRP A 217 1.10 -11.36 -11.16
N GLY A 218 0.89 -12.63 -11.48
CA GLY A 218 1.63 -13.76 -10.91
C GLY A 218 3.11 -13.84 -11.30
N LYS A 219 3.55 -13.10 -12.33
CA LYS A 219 4.95 -13.02 -12.77
C LYS A 219 5.68 -11.75 -12.32
N THR A 220 4.95 -10.67 -12.01
CA THR A 220 5.57 -9.33 -11.87
C THR A 220 5.19 -8.57 -10.60
N LEU A 221 4.07 -8.91 -9.95
CA LEU A 221 3.52 -8.16 -8.81
C LEU A 221 3.38 -9.02 -7.55
N LEU A 222 2.71 -10.16 -7.65
CA LEU A 222 2.39 -11.04 -6.53
C LEU A 222 2.67 -12.49 -6.93
N ILE A 223 3.95 -12.87 -6.85
CA ILE A 223 4.45 -14.15 -7.33
C ILE A 223 4.17 -15.21 -6.26
N ARG A 224 3.24 -16.12 -6.58
CA ARG A 224 2.75 -17.19 -5.70
C ARG A 224 2.80 -18.57 -6.34
N ASP A 225 3.35 -18.65 -7.56
CA ASP A 225 3.34 -19.87 -8.36
C ASP A 225 4.16 -20.97 -7.68
N PRO A 226 3.69 -22.22 -7.63
CA PRO A 226 4.42 -23.32 -7.02
C PRO A 226 5.84 -23.49 -7.57
N ALA A 227 6.07 -23.20 -8.85
CA ALA A 227 7.40 -23.28 -9.45
C ALA A 227 8.42 -22.28 -8.86
N VAL A 228 7.93 -21.25 -8.15
CA VAL A 228 8.76 -20.25 -7.45
C VAL A 228 8.76 -20.50 -5.95
N VAL A 229 7.57 -20.60 -5.34
CA VAL A 229 7.45 -20.65 -3.87
C VAL A 229 7.75 -22.03 -3.27
N LEU A 230 7.86 -23.05 -4.13
CA LEU A 230 8.37 -24.39 -3.81
C LEU A 230 9.59 -24.74 -4.69
N ASP A 231 10.30 -23.75 -5.24
CA ASP A 231 11.49 -24.00 -6.06
C ASP A 231 12.55 -24.78 -5.24
N PRO A 232 12.98 -25.97 -5.69
CA PRO A 232 13.80 -26.84 -4.87
C PRO A 232 15.22 -26.30 -4.64
N ALA A 233 15.71 -25.38 -5.46
CA ALA A 233 17.05 -24.80 -5.30
C ALA A 233 17.05 -23.60 -4.33
N ARG A 234 15.95 -22.85 -4.24
CA ARG A 234 15.91 -21.56 -3.52
C ARG A 234 15.02 -21.55 -2.29
N THR A 235 14.10 -22.51 -2.19
CA THR A 235 13.15 -22.61 -1.08
C THR A 235 13.34 -23.93 -0.36
N TRP A 236 12.75 -24.01 0.82
CA TRP A 236 12.60 -25.24 1.58
C TRP A 236 11.20 -25.25 2.19
N ASP A 237 10.48 -26.36 2.01
CA ASP A 237 9.11 -26.50 2.49
C ASP A 237 9.07 -27.28 3.81
N PRO A 238 8.70 -26.65 4.95
CA PRO A 238 8.58 -27.34 6.23
C PRO A 238 7.53 -28.46 6.24
N CYS A 239 6.53 -28.39 5.36
CA CYS A 239 5.49 -29.40 5.28
C CYS A 239 6.04 -30.75 4.83
N THR A 240 6.82 -30.74 3.75
CA THR A 240 7.24 -31.94 3.01
C THR A 240 8.72 -32.27 3.16
N GLY A 241 9.54 -31.30 3.57
CA GLY A 241 11.00 -31.40 3.60
C GLY A 241 11.67 -31.19 2.25
N ASN A 242 10.89 -30.91 1.21
CA ASN A 242 11.41 -30.70 -0.13
C ASN A 242 12.15 -29.36 -0.25
N GLY A 243 13.18 -29.35 -1.08
CA GLY A 243 13.97 -28.16 -1.42
C GLY A 243 15.29 -28.07 -0.66
N THR A 244 15.89 -26.88 -0.71
CA THR A 244 17.23 -26.60 -0.20
C THR A 244 17.12 -25.83 1.11
N GLN A 245 17.46 -26.52 2.19
CA GLN A 245 17.63 -25.93 3.52
C GLN A 245 18.52 -24.68 3.46
N GLY A 246 18.02 -23.57 3.97
CA GLY A 246 18.74 -22.29 3.94
C GLY A 246 18.80 -21.60 2.58
N GLY A 247 18.03 -22.05 1.58
CA GLY A 247 17.96 -21.42 0.27
C GLY A 247 17.59 -19.93 0.33
N VAL A 248 17.95 -19.19 -0.71
CA VAL A 248 17.89 -17.71 -0.78
C VAL A 248 16.51 -17.10 -0.60
N TRP A 249 15.42 -17.87 -0.73
CA TRP A 249 14.05 -17.41 -0.49
C TRP A 249 13.40 -18.04 0.76
N THR A 250 14.21 -18.67 1.62
CA THR A 250 13.75 -19.22 2.89
C THR A 250 13.74 -18.16 3.99
N PHE A 251 12.90 -18.36 5.00
CA PHE A 251 12.92 -17.58 6.23
C PHE A 251 14.31 -17.60 6.90
N ALA A 252 14.98 -18.76 6.86
CA ALA A 252 16.31 -18.95 7.42
C ALA A 252 17.34 -17.98 6.81
N HIS A 253 17.37 -17.87 5.48
CA HIS A 253 18.24 -16.94 4.76
C HIS A 253 17.98 -15.49 5.17
N LEU A 254 16.73 -15.05 5.17
CA LEU A 254 16.39 -13.67 5.52
C LEU A 254 16.78 -13.32 6.98
N ILE A 255 16.58 -14.24 7.93
CA ILE A 255 17.03 -14.05 9.31
C ILE A 255 18.55 -13.99 9.42
N ARG A 256 19.28 -14.84 8.68
CA ARG A 256 20.75 -14.80 8.65
C ARG A 256 21.26 -13.46 8.14
N GLU A 257 20.68 -12.93 7.06
CA GLU A 257 21.04 -11.62 6.51
C GLU A 257 20.67 -10.45 7.45
N LEU A 258 19.56 -10.57 8.21
CA LEU A 258 19.17 -9.57 9.20
C LEU A 258 20.03 -9.57 10.47
N ALA A 259 20.48 -10.75 10.90
CA ALA A 259 21.28 -10.90 12.09
C ALA A 259 22.73 -10.43 11.89
N GLN A 260 23.23 -10.42 10.65
CA GLN A 260 24.56 -9.86 10.34
C GLN A 260 24.63 -8.38 10.75
N GLY A 261 25.66 -8.00 11.50
CA GLY A 261 25.81 -6.64 12.04
C GLY A 261 24.99 -6.35 13.31
N SER A 262 24.14 -7.27 13.77
CA SER A 262 23.38 -7.13 15.02
C SER A 262 24.19 -7.40 16.29
N GLY A 263 25.34 -8.07 16.16
CA GLY A 263 26.10 -8.61 17.29
C GLY A 263 25.50 -9.89 17.91
N LYS A 264 24.51 -10.50 17.26
CA LYS A 264 23.88 -11.77 17.67
C LYS A 264 24.12 -12.87 16.63
N THR A 265 24.09 -14.12 17.07
CA THR A 265 23.91 -15.25 16.16
C THR A 265 22.51 -15.18 15.52
N PRO A 266 22.31 -15.72 14.31
CA PRO A 266 20.98 -15.80 13.70
C PRO A 266 19.94 -16.50 14.59
N GLU A 267 20.36 -17.52 15.33
CA GLU A 267 19.51 -18.32 16.23
C GLU A 267 19.10 -17.52 17.47
N ASP A 268 20.02 -16.76 18.07
CA ASP A 268 19.70 -15.86 19.18
C ASP A 268 18.82 -14.69 18.72
N PHE A 269 19.09 -14.16 17.52
CA PHE A 269 18.32 -13.07 16.94
C PHE A 269 16.84 -13.46 16.77
N VAL A 270 16.56 -14.63 16.19
CA VAL A 270 15.17 -15.09 16.01
C VAL A 270 14.52 -15.47 17.35
N LYS A 271 15.28 -16.08 18.27
CA LYS A 271 14.78 -16.43 19.61
C LYS A 271 14.35 -15.18 20.36
N ASP A 272 15.17 -14.14 20.36
CA ASP A 272 14.87 -12.88 21.04
C ASP A 272 13.61 -12.23 20.46
N TRP A 273 13.48 -12.22 19.13
CA TRP A 273 12.27 -11.71 18.47
C TRP A 273 11.02 -12.51 18.84
N LEU A 274 11.03 -13.84 18.72
CA LEU A 274 9.87 -14.68 19.07
C LEU A 274 9.51 -14.63 20.56
N SER A 275 10.49 -14.35 21.43
CA SER A 275 10.27 -14.18 22.87
C SER A 275 9.50 -12.90 23.23
N LEU A 276 9.33 -11.96 22.28
CA LEU A 276 8.53 -10.76 22.51
C LEU A 276 7.05 -11.08 22.78
N TRP A 277 6.51 -12.19 22.24
CA TRP A 277 5.11 -12.56 22.44
C TRP A 277 4.80 -13.13 23.82
N VAL A 278 5.78 -13.69 24.52
CA VAL A 278 5.50 -14.37 25.80
C VAL A 278 5.35 -13.40 26.97
N ASN A 279 5.54 -12.09 26.73
CA ASN A 279 5.30 -11.03 27.68
C ASN A 279 4.55 -9.87 27.01
N GLN A 280 3.84 -9.07 27.80
CA GLN A 280 3.35 -7.78 27.32
C GLN A 280 4.50 -6.78 27.21
N TYR A 281 4.32 -5.78 26.36
CA TYR A 281 5.24 -4.65 26.22
C TYR A 281 4.46 -3.39 25.85
N THR A 282 5.06 -2.23 26.09
CA THR A 282 4.44 -0.93 25.80
C THR A 282 5.12 -0.26 24.62
N VAL A 283 4.32 0.26 23.68
CA VAL A 283 4.76 1.06 22.54
C VAL A 283 3.87 2.29 22.49
N ASN A 284 4.45 3.49 22.47
CA ASN A 284 3.69 4.75 22.52
C ASN A 284 2.54 4.78 23.56
N GLY A 285 2.77 4.24 24.77
CA GLY A 285 1.75 4.18 25.82
C GLY A 285 0.69 3.08 25.67
N ASP A 286 0.58 2.45 24.50
CA ASP A 286 -0.28 1.29 24.26
C ASP A 286 0.37 0.02 24.83
N ASN A 287 -0.38 -0.72 25.66
CA ASN A 287 0.08 -1.97 26.27
C ASN A 287 -0.34 -3.18 25.43
N VAL A 288 0.58 -3.62 24.58
CA VAL A 288 0.40 -4.79 23.73
C VAL A 288 0.50 -6.06 24.55
N LEU A 289 -0.62 -6.79 24.66
CA LEU A 289 -0.74 -7.96 25.51
C LEU A 289 0.09 -9.14 25.01
N ALA A 290 0.49 -10.01 25.94
CA ALA A 290 1.19 -11.25 25.64
C ALA A 290 0.28 -12.23 24.86
N ARG A 291 0.86 -12.96 23.91
CA ARG A 291 0.25 -14.17 23.30
C ARG A 291 1.20 -15.34 23.50
N THR A 292 1.18 -15.90 24.72
CA THR A 292 2.08 -16.97 25.18
C THR A 292 1.96 -18.26 24.34
N ASP A 293 0.86 -18.44 23.62
CA ASP A 293 0.67 -19.50 22.61
C ASP A 293 1.78 -19.52 21.54
N MET A 294 2.49 -18.41 21.32
CA MET A 294 3.72 -18.41 20.52
C MET A 294 4.70 -19.51 20.95
N PHE A 295 4.85 -19.71 22.27
CA PHE A 295 5.70 -20.78 22.79
C PHE A 295 5.17 -22.16 22.41
N ALA A 296 3.92 -22.47 22.78
CA ALA A 296 3.35 -23.81 22.62
C ALA A 296 3.07 -24.19 21.16
N LYS A 297 2.81 -23.21 20.29
CA LYS A 297 2.41 -23.44 18.89
C LYS A 297 3.55 -23.27 17.88
N VAL A 298 4.59 -22.50 18.20
CA VAL A 298 5.72 -22.24 17.29
C VAL A 298 7.05 -22.66 17.90
N ILE A 299 7.46 -22.04 19.01
CA ILE A 299 8.82 -22.21 19.56
C ILE A 299 9.07 -23.66 20.01
N GLN A 300 8.19 -24.22 20.85
CA GLN A 300 8.37 -25.56 21.43
C GLN A 300 8.31 -26.67 20.36
N PRO A 301 7.35 -26.70 19.42
CA PRO A 301 7.37 -27.68 18.33
C PRO A 301 8.64 -27.59 17.48
N TRP A 302 9.10 -26.38 17.16
CA TRP A 302 10.31 -26.20 16.38
C TRP A 302 11.58 -26.60 17.16
N ALA A 303 11.66 -26.27 18.45
CA ALA A 303 12.76 -26.73 19.31
C ALA A 303 12.80 -28.26 19.37
N SER A 304 11.64 -28.90 19.55
CA SER A 304 11.52 -30.37 19.55
C SER A 304 12.00 -30.97 18.23
N ALA A 305 11.59 -30.40 17.09
CA ALA A 305 12.05 -30.81 15.77
C ALA A 305 13.55 -30.56 15.54
N SER A 306 14.12 -29.55 16.22
CA SER A 306 15.55 -29.26 16.22
C SER A 306 16.36 -30.19 17.16
N GLY A 307 15.70 -31.12 17.88
CA GLY A 307 16.34 -31.96 18.88
C GLY A 307 16.72 -31.21 20.16
N VAL A 308 16.08 -30.07 20.42
CA VAL A 308 16.40 -29.16 21.53
C VAL A 308 15.27 -29.18 22.57
N ALA A 309 15.64 -29.35 23.83
CA ALA A 309 14.71 -29.16 24.95
C ALA A 309 14.34 -27.69 25.09
N SER A 310 13.06 -27.39 25.32
CA SER A 310 12.56 -26.04 25.53
C SER A 310 11.62 -25.95 26.72
N ALA A 311 11.69 -24.86 27.48
CA ALA A 311 10.76 -24.56 28.57
C ALA A 311 10.38 -23.08 28.55
N LEU A 312 9.14 -22.78 28.95
CA LEU A 312 8.70 -21.44 29.30
C LEU A 312 8.66 -21.37 30.82
N VAL A 313 9.51 -20.52 31.41
CA VAL A 313 9.62 -20.37 32.87
C VAL A 313 9.28 -18.95 33.28
N VAL A 314 8.82 -18.77 34.51
CA VAL A 314 8.72 -17.43 35.11
C VAL A 314 10.03 -17.15 35.84
N ASN A 315 10.74 -16.12 35.44
CA ASN A 315 11.93 -15.68 36.15
C ASN A 315 11.50 -15.09 37.51
N PRO A 316 11.99 -15.63 38.64
CA PRO A 316 11.54 -15.21 39.96
C PRO A 316 11.96 -13.77 40.31
N SER A 317 13.04 -13.27 39.72
CA SER A 317 13.53 -11.91 39.96
C SER A 317 12.79 -10.86 39.14
N THR A 318 12.47 -11.15 37.88
CA THR A 318 11.81 -10.19 36.97
C THR A 318 10.29 -10.39 36.92
N GLN A 319 9.78 -11.53 37.38
CA GLN A 319 8.39 -11.98 37.23
C GLN A 319 7.94 -12.04 35.77
N ARG A 320 8.88 -12.15 34.82
CA ARG A 320 8.61 -12.25 33.39
C ARG A 320 8.73 -13.68 32.91
N ASN A 321 7.96 -14.02 31.87
CA ASN A 321 8.13 -15.28 31.18
C ASN A 321 9.43 -15.26 30.37
N GLU A 322 10.21 -16.33 30.45
CA GLU A 322 11.47 -16.50 29.74
C GLU A 322 11.46 -17.82 28.96
N VAL A 323 11.87 -17.74 27.69
CA VAL A 323 12.06 -18.91 26.84
C VAL A 323 13.46 -19.47 27.08
N LEU A 324 13.52 -20.63 27.72
CA LEU A 324 14.76 -21.39 27.90
C LEU A 324 14.85 -22.46 26.81
N LEU A 325 16.00 -22.49 26.13
CA LEU A 325 16.33 -23.54 25.16
C LEU A 325 17.63 -24.21 25.62
N GLY A 326 17.67 -25.54 25.58
CA GLY A 326 18.87 -26.34 25.87
C GLY A 326 19.92 -26.34 24.76
N GLY A 327 19.67 -25.59 23.68
CA GLY A 327 20.48 -25.49 22.47
C GLY A 327 19.86 -24.47 21.51
N SER A 328 20.41 -24.34 20.30
CA SER A 328 19.92 -23.39 19.30
C SER A 328 18.81 -23.98 18.43
N LEU A 329 17.82 -23.16 18.07
CA LEU A 329 16.82 -23.55 17.07
C LEU A 329 17.50 -23.77 15.72
N ASN A 330 17.15 -24.86 15.03
CA ASN A 330 17.69 -25.11 13.70
C ASN A 330 16.91 -24.26 12.67
N LEU A 331 17.52 -23.17 12.20
CA LEU A 331 16.95 -22.26 11.20
C LEU A 331 16.59 -22.96 9.89
N ASP A 332 17.35 -23.97 9.49
CA ASP A 332 17.14 -24.65 8.21
C ASP A 332 15.85 -25.46 8.16
N ILE A 333 15.21 -25.70 9.32
CA ILE A 333 13.90 -26.36 9.41
C ILE A 333 12.80 -25.45 9.95
N ALA A 334 12.97 -24.13 9.88
CA ALA A 334 12.04 -23.17 10.47
C ALA A 334 10.59 -23.35 9.93
N PRO A 335 9.55 -23.18 10.77
CA PRO A 335 8.15 -23.47 10.42
C PRO A 335 7.48 -22.46 9.47
N PHE A 336 8.25 -21.73 8.68
CA PHE A 336 7.78 -20.62 7.86
C PHE A 336 7.86 -21.00 6.38
N ARG A 337 6.71 -21.35 5.78
CA ARG A 337 6.60 -21.69 4.35
C ARG A 337 6.41 -20.43 3.52
N LEU A 338 7.17 -20.26 2.44
CA LEU A 338 7.01 -19.13 1.53
C LEU A 338 5.65 -19.21 0.82
N LEU A 339 4.88 -18.13 0.86
CA LEU A 339 3.58 -18.02 0.19
C LEU A 339 3.63 -17.08 -1.01
N ALA A 340 4.43 -16.02 -0.94
CA ALA A 340 4.59 -15.08 -2.04
C ALA A 340 5.88 -14.25 -1.96
N ILE A 341 6.36 -13.83 -3.13
CA ILE A 341 7.29 -12.71 -3.33
C ILE A 341 6.51 -11.57 -3.99
N VAL A 342 6.54 -10.38 -3.40
CA VAL A 342 5.67 -9.26 -3.78
C VAL A 342 6.49 -8.05 -4.17
N ASN A 343 6.19 -7.49 -5.34
CA ASN A 343 6.71 -6.22 -5.82
C ASN A 343 5.68 -5.12 -5.55
N ARG A 344 6.07 -4.11 -4.77
CA ARG A 344 5.30 -2.90 -4.48
C ARG A 344 5.98 -1.67 -5.06
N ALA A 345 6.22 -1.67 -6.38
CA ALA A 345 6.70 -0.49 -7.10
C ALA A 345 5.73 0.70 -6.99
N ASP A 346 4.46 0.45 -6.67
CA ASP A 346 3.45 1.48 -6.35
C ASP A 346 3.76 2.25 -5.07
N LEU A 347 4.55 1.69 -4.16
CA LEU A 347 4.98 2.38 -2.95
C LEU A 347 6.19 3.30 -3.16
N GLY A 348 6.66 3.42 -4.41
CA GLY A 348 7.76 4.32 -4.77
C GLY A 348 7.46 5.77 -4.36
N LYS A 349 8.16 6.31 -3.36
CA LYS A 349 7.95 7.69 -2.88
C LYS A 349 8.90 8.64 -3.57
N SER A 350 8.48 9.88 -3.78
CA SER A 350 9.41 11.01 -3.82
C SER A 350 9.63 11.47 -2.38
N SER A 351 10.86 11.41 -1.87
CA SER A 351 11.15 11.81 -0.48
C SER A 351 10.62 13.23 -0.17
N GLY A 352 10.05 13.47 1.02
CA GLY A 352 9.42 14.78 1.36
C GLY A 352 7.89 14.84 1.26
N GLY A 353 7.21 13.69 1.24
CA GLY A 353 5.76 13.64 1.49
C GLY A 353 4.88 13.97 0.29
N GLY A 354 5.35 13.75 -0.93
CA GLY A 354 4.53 13.74 -2.14
C GLY A 354 4.76 14.86 -3.16
N TYR A 355 5.51 15.90 -2.79
CA TYR A 355 5.91 16.93 -3.74
C TYR A 355 7.40 17.27 -3.61
N GLY A 356 8.20 16.83 -4.58
CA GLY A 356 9.62 17.18 -4.67
C GLY A 356 10.53 16.37 -3.74
N GLY A 357 11.09 15.29 -4.26
CA GLY A 357 12.27 14.63 -3.69
C GLY A 357 12.69 13.39 -4.48
N SER A 358 13.73 12.74 -3.97
CA SER A 358 14.32 11.57 -4.62
C SER A 358 13.28 10.46 -4.71
N SER A 359 13.02 9.96 -5.92
CA SER A 359 12.18 8.78 -6.13
C SER A 359 12.87 7.54 -5.58
N ASP A 360 12.20 6.73 -4.77
CA ASP A 360 12.63 5.38 -4.42
C ASP A 360 11.88 4.32 -5.25
N ALA A 361 12.43 3.11 -5.28
CA ALA A 361 11.94 2.02 -6.13
C ALA A 361 10.81 1.19 -5.49
N GLY A 362 10.20 1.70 -4.40
CA GLY A 362 9.13 1.03 -3.67
C GLY A 362 9.62 -0.07 -2.74
N GLU A 363 8.79 -1.10 -2.55
CA GLU A 363 9.11 -2.20 -1.63
C GLU A 363 9.16 -3.58 -2.31
N LEU A 364 10.01 -4.45 -1.76
CA LEU A 364 10.03 -5.88 -2.01
C LEU A 364 9.55 -6.59 -0.75
N ARG A 365 8.59 -7.51 -0.86
CA ARG A 365 8.11 -8.28 0.30
C ARG A 365 8.25 -9.79 0.11
N PHE A 366 8.56 -10.48 1.19
CA PHE A 366 8.44 -11.93 1.32
C PHE A 366 7.36 -12.24 2.34
N VAL A 367 6.34 -13.02 1.94
CA VAL A 367 5.24 -13.42 2.81
C VAL A 367 5.39 -14.89 3.14
N PHE A 368 5.55 -15.21 4.42
CA PHE A 368 5.60 -16.57 4.93
C PHE A 368 4.34 -16.90 5.71
N GLY A 369 3.84 -18.13 5.57
CA GLY A 369 2.80 -18.70 6.42
C GLY A 369 3.43 -19.59 7.48
N VAL A 370 2.91 -19.53 8.70
CA VAL A 370 3.35 -20.43 9.78
C VAL A 370 2.70 -21.80 9.61
N THR A 371 3.49 -22.84 9.84
CA THR A 371 3.10 -24.24 9.72
C THR A 371 3.41 -24.98 11.02
N ARG A 372 2.74 -26.11 11.27
CA ARG A 372 3.10 -27.02 12.37
C ARG A 372 3.07 -28.46 11.86
N PRO A 373 3.98 -28.82 10.94
CA PRO A 373 3.95 -30.09 10.26
C PRO A 373 4.12 -31.26 11.23
N SER A 374 3.43 -32.36 10.95
CA SER A 374 3.55 -33.61 11.71
C SER A 374 3.39 -34.81 10.77
N PRO A 375 4.48 -35.52 10.38
CA PRO A 375 5.87 -35.32 10.81
C PRO A 375 6.52 -34.06 10.21
N TRP A 376 7.54 -33.53 10.88
CA TRP A 376 8.26 -32.32 10.46
C TRP A 376 9.19 -32.61 9.27
N GLY A 377 9.08 -31.84 8.18
CA GLY A 377 9.96 -32.00 7.01
C GLY A 377 9.89 -33.38 6.33
N ALA A 378 8.80 -34.12 6.52
CA ALA A 378 8.58 -35.43 5.89
C ALA A 378 7.09 -35.74 5.72
N GLY A 379 6.25 -34.72 5.82
CA GLY A 379 4.81 -34.84 5.74
C GLY A 379 4.27 -34.63 4.32
N THR A 380 2.98 -34.35 4.26
CA THR A 380 2.24 -33.98 3.06
C THR A 380 1.53 -32.65 3.30
N GLU A 381 0.95 -32.05 2.25
CA GLU A 381 0.09 -30.86 2.42
C GLU A 381 -1.03 -31.08 3.45
N ALA A 382 -1.64 -32.27 3.46
CA ALA A 382 -2.68 -32.62 4.42
C ALA A 382 -2.20 -32.64 5.88
N SER A 383 -0.92 -32.94 6.10
CA SER A 383 -0.31 -32.97 7.44
C SER A 383 0.50 -31.72 7.75
N CYS A 384 0.43 -30.67 6.92
CA CYS A 384 1.21 -29.45 7.13
C CYS A 384 0.69 -28.60 8.30
N ASN A 385 -0.61 -28.72 8.61
CA ASN A 385 -1.24 -28.01 9.72
C ASN A 385 -0.99 -26.48 9.62
N LEU A 386 -1.46 -25.90 8.52
CA LEU A 386 -1.34 -24.48 8.21
C LEU A 386 -1.99 -23.63 9.30
N LYS A 387 -1.33 -22.54 9.70
CA LYS A 387 -1.81 -21.64 10.75
C LYS A 387 -2.35 -20.35 10.17
N GLU A 388 -3.35 -19.76 10.83
CA GLU A 388 -3.82 -18.40 10.53
C GLU A 388 -2.81 -17.37 11.05
N PHE A 389 -1.59 -17.43 10.52
CA PHE A 389 -0.48 -16.59 10.91
C PHE A 389 0.49 -16.40 9.73
N THR A 390 0.64 -15.17 9.25
CA THR A 390 1.74 -14.80 8.34
C THR A 390 2.80 -13.92 8.98
N VAL A 391 4.04 -14.06 8.52
CA VAL A 391 5.15 -13.14 8.76
C VAL A 391 5.55 -12.50 7.43
N ILE A 392 5.57 -11.18 7.38
CA ILE A 392 5.86 -10.41 6.17
C ILE A 392 7.15 -9.63 6.40
N PHE A 393 8.17 -9.90 5.60
CA PHE A 393 9.39 -9.09 5.55
C PHE A 393 9.19 -8.03 4.49
N GLU A 394 9.25 -6.75 4.86
CA GLU A 394 9.02 -5.61 3.96
C GLU A 394 10.31 -4.81 3.82
N TYR A 395 10.98 -4.97 2.68
CA TYR A 395 12.24 -4.29 2.37
C TYR A 395 11.97 -3.05 1.53
N GLY A 396 12.54 -1.92 1.93
CA GLY A 396 12.62 -0.75 1.06
C GLY A 396 13.70 -0.99 0.02
N VAL A 397 13.35 -0.98 -1.26
CA VAL A 397 14.32 -1.27 -2.32
C VAL A 397 15.39 -0.16 -2.33
N PRO A 398 16.68 -0.46 -2.08
CA PRO A 398 17.73 0.53 -1.90
C PRO A 398 18.21 1.10 -3.25
N ARG A 399 17.27 1.66 -4.02
CA ARG A 399 17.46 2.27 -5.33
C ARG A 399 16.74 3.60 -5.33
N SER A 400 17.47 4.66 -5.59
CA SER A 400 16.96 6.01 -5.56
C SER A 400 17.39 6.81 -6.78
N GLY A 401 16.60 7.84 -7.10
CA GLY A 401 16.76 8.62 -8.33
C GLY A 401 16.01 8.00 -9.50
N CYS A 402 15.55 8.86 -10.40
CA CYS A 402 14.64 8.49 -11.47
C CYS A 402 15.15 7.30 -12.30
N ARG A 403 16.43 7.35 -12.72
CA ARG A 403 16.96 6.31 -13.62
C ARG A 403 16.98 4.94 -12.97
N GLN A 404 17.42 4.84 -11.72
CA GLN A 404 17.49 3.56 -11.00
C GLN A 404 16.09 2.97 -10.75
N VAL A 405 15.10 3.83 -10.50
CA VAL A 405 13.70 3.41 -10.34
C VAL A 405 13.12 2.87 -11.64
N ILE A 406 13.36 3.54 -12.77
CA ILE A 406 12.96 3.06 -14.10
C ILE A 406 13.62 1.71 -14.41
N ASP A 407 14.94 1.61 -14.19
CA ASP A 407 15.69 0.39 -14.48
C ASP A 407 15.20 -0.79 -13.61
N TRP A 408 14.84 -0.54 -12.34
CA TRP A 408 14.22 -1.54 -11.47
C TRP A 408 12.85 -2.00 -11.99
N ALA A 409 11.97 -1.06 -12.35
CA ALA A 409 10.67 -1.38 -12.92
C ALA A 409 10.78 -2.16 -14.24
N GLN A 410 11.76 -1.83 -15.08
CA GLN A 410 12.03 -2.55 -16.33
C GLN A 410 12.45 -4.00 -16.09
N LYS A 411 13.24 -4.29 -15.04
CA LYS A 411 13.57 -5.67 -14.67
C LYS A 411 12.33 -6.49 -14.29
N TRP A 412 11.40 -5.89 -13.54
CA TRP A 412 10.12 -6.54 -13.20
C TRP A 412 9.21 -6.73 -14.41
N VAL A 413 9.12 -5.74 -15.31
CA VAL A 413 8.38 -5.90 -16.57
C VAL A 413 8.97 -7.01 -17.42
N GLN A 414 10.30 -7.13 -17.48
CA GLN A 414 11.00 -8.18 -18.21
C GLN A 414 10.68 -9.58 -17.64
N LEU A 415 10.53 -9.75 -16.32
CA LEU A 415 10.06 -11.01 -15.74
C LEU A 415 8.71 -11.46 -16.33
N GLY A 416 7.82 -10.51 -16.64
CA GLY A 416 6.53 -10.79 -17.28
C GLY A 416 6.62 -11.39 -18.69
N THR A 417 7.75 -11.20 -19.38
CA THR A 417 7.96 -11.66 -20.76
C THR A 417 8.34 -13.14 -20.86
N HIS A 418 8.76 -13.77 -19.76
CA HIS A 418 9.06 -15.20 -19.74
C HIS A 418 7.79 -16.00 -20.00
N ALA A 419 7.87 -17.04 -20.84
CA ALA A 419 6.72 -17.89 -21.13
C ALA A 419 6.27 -18.67 -19.87
N SER A 420 7.23 -19.15 -19.09
CA SER A 420 7.05 -19.95 -17.88
C SER A 420 8.02 -19.53 -16.76
N PHE A 421 7.88 -20.12 -15.59
CA PHE A 421 8.81 -19.97 -14.46
C PHE A 421 10.04 -20.88 -14.63
N ASP A 422 10.76 -20.73 -15.74
CA ASP A 422 11.95 -21.54 -16.04
C ASP A 422 13.18 -21.09 -15.24
N ALA A 423 14.32 -21.77 -15.45
CA ALA A 423 15.57 -21.46 -14.77
C ALA A 423 16.05 -20.02 -15.02
N SER A 424 15.74 -19.42 -16.18
CA SER A 424 16.12 -18.04 -16.48
C SER A 424 15.25 -17.06 -15.70
N TYR A 425 13.94 -17.29 -15.62
CA TYR A 425 13.04 -16.50 -14.76
C TYR A 425 13.51 -16.56 -13.31
N LEU A 426 13.76 -17.76 -12.79
CA LEU A 426 14.13 -17.97 -11.39
C LEU A 426 15.48 -17.34 -11.06
N SER A 427 16.47 -17.46 -11.95
CA SER A 427 17.78 -16.81 -11.77
C SER A 427 17.69 -15.28 -11.82
N GLN A 428 16.85 -14.73 -12.71
CA GLN A 428 16.61 -13.29 -12.78
C GLN A 428 15.93 -12.77 -11.51
N LEU A 429 14.86 -13.45 -11.05
CA LEU A 429 14.17 -13.10 -9.82
C LEU A 429 15.10 -13.17 -8.62
N GLU A 430 15.91 -14.22 -8.51
CA GLU A 430 16.89 -14.40 -7.43
C GLU A 430 17.90 -13.24 -7.39
N SER A 431 18.48 -12.90 -8.54
CA SER A 431 19.41 -11.77 -8.65
C SER A 431 18.76 -10.45 -8.20
N MET A 432 17.50 -10.24 -8.58
CA MET A 432 16.75 -9.06 -8.17
C MET A 432 16.51 -9.04 -6.66
N THR A 433 16.03 -10.14 -6.07
CA THR A 433 15.75 -10.21 -4.63
C THR A 433 17.02 -10.11 -3.78
N GLU A 434 18.09 -10.79 -4.17
CA GLU A 434 19.38 -10.77 -3.44
C GLU A 434 20.05 -9.40 -3.49
N SER A 435 19.78 -8.60 -4.53
CA SER A 435 20.25 -7.21 -4.60
C SER A 435 19.56 -6.27 -3.60
N VAL A 436 18.59 -6.77 -2.83
CA VAL A 436 17.85 -6.02 -1.80
C VAL A 436 18.07 -6.62 -0.41
N VAL A 437 17.94 -7.95 -0.26
CA VAL A 437 17.83 -8.57 1.08
C VAL A 437 19.16 -8.80 1.79
N ARG A 438 20.26 -8.89 1.03
CA ARG A 438 21.59 -9.16 1.59
C ARG A 438 22.05 -8.06 2.55
N HIS A 439 22.78 -8.46 3.58
CA HIS A 439 23.50 -7.56 4.47
C HIS A 439 24.40 -6.62 3.67
N GLY A 440 24.48 -5.36 4.11
CA GLY A 440 25.28 -4.33 3.44
C GLY A 440 24.57 -3.67 2.25
N MET A 441 23.40 -4.14 1.83
CA MET A 441 22.68 -3.51 0.71
C MET A 441 22.05 -2.16 1.05
N ALA A 442 21.86 -1.85 2.34
CA ALA A 442 21.47 -0.53 2.80
C ALA A 442 22.36 -0.08 3.98
N PRO A 443 23.60 0.37 3.74
CA PRO A 443 24.57 0.65 4.80
C PRO A 443 24.14 1.69 5.84
N SER A 444 23.21 2.58 5.49
CA SER A 444 22.67 3.62 6.38
C SER A 444 21.50 3.15 7.25
N LYS A 445 21.02 1.92 7.08
CA LYS A 445 19.88 1.35 7.83
C LYS A 445 20.38 0.39 8.93
N GLY A 446 19.49 0.03 9.85
CA GLY A 446 19.80 -0.86 10.97
C GLY A 446 20.31 -2.21 10.46
N ASN A 447 21.34 -2.74 11.12
CA ASN A 447 22.12 -3.91 10.69
C ASN A 447 22.62 -3.84 9.24
N GLN A 448 22.71 -2.64 8.65
CA GLN A 448 23.01 -2.42 7.23
C GLN A 448 22.05 -3.15 6.27
N ASN A 449 20.82 -3.41 6.72
CA ASN A 449 19.83 -4.18 5.98
C ASN A 449 18.72 -3.28 5.42
N ALA A 450 18.20 -3.60 4.22
CA ALA A 450 17.17 -2.82 3.55
C ALA A 450 15.78 -2.93 4.19
N LEU A 451 15.58 -3.76 5.23
CA LEU A 451 14.32 -3.96 5.94
C LEU A 451 13.71 -2.63 6.42
N ASN A 452 12.50 -2.31 5.97
CA ASN A 452 11.69 -1.25 6.57
C ASN A 452 11.05 -1.79 7.85
N GLN A 453 10.28 -2.87 7.73
CA GLN A 453 9.59 -3.51 8.84
C GLN A 453 9.38 -5.02 8.61
N ILE A 454 9.18 -5.75 9.70
CA ILE A 454 8.51 -7.05 9.70
C ILE A 454 7.11 -6.85 10.27
N ARG A 455 6.09 -7.38 9.60
CA ARG A 455 4.71 -7.41 10.10
C ARG A 455 4.20 -8.82 10.30
N THR A 456 3.49 -9.04 11.40
CA THR A 456 2.79 -10.30 11.67
C THR A 456 1.29 -10.14 11.49
N ASN A 457 0.59 -11.15 11.01
CA ASN A 457 -0.87 -11.17 10.94
C ASN A 457 -1.34 -12.41 11.69
N GLU A 458 -1.58 -12.32 12.99
CA GLU A 458 -1.76 -13.48 13.86
C GLU A 458 -3.20 -13.62 14.39
N LYS A 459 -3.83 -14.74 14.05
CA LYS A 459 -5.11 -15.20 14.62
C LYS A 459 -4.98 -16.60 15.25
N ASP A 460 -3.98 -17.39 14.87
CA ASP A 460 -3.82 -18.74 15.43
C ASP A 460 -3.61 -18.77 16.96
N PHE A 461 -3.11 -17.69 17.56
CA PHE A 461 -2.83 -17.60 19.00
C PHE A 461 -4.00 -17.07 19.84
N ASN A 462 -5.00 -16.46 19.20
CA ASN A 462 -6.15 -15.90 19.88
C ASN A 462 -7.30 -15.73 18.86
N PRO A 463 -8.57 -16.02 19.21
CA PRO A 463 -9.69 -15.80 18.31
C PRO A 463 -9.76 -14.39 17.69
N GLN A 464 -9.21 -13.38 18.37
CA GLN A 464 -9.01 -12.03 17.85
C GLN A 464 -7.73 -11.95 17.03
N TRP A 465 -7.87 -11.60 15.76
CA TRP A 465 -6.72 -11.27 14.91
C TRP A 465 -6.00 -10.03 15.44
N GLU A 466 -4.68 -10.07 15.40
CA GLU A 466 -3.82 -8.92 15.68
C GLU A 466 -2.72 -8.82 14.62
N LEU A 467 -2.27 -7.60 14.37
CA LEU A 467 -1.05 -7.32 13.63
C LEU A 467 -0.08 -6.52 14.48
N ARG A 468 1.19 -6.91 14.42
CA ARG A 468 2.30 -6.26 15.13
C ARG A 468 3.39 -5.88 14.13
N GLU A 469 4.08 -4.80 14.42
CA GLU A 469 5.17 -4.28 13.60
C GLU A 469 6.49 -4.31 14.38
N PHE A 470 7.56 -4.70 13.67
CA PHE A 470 8.91 -4.76 14.22
C PHE A 470 9.92 -4.14 13.28
N THR A 471 10.84 -3.35 13.82
CA THR A 471 11.84 -2.61 13.03
C THR A 471 13.26 -2.77 13.59
N LEU A 472 14.22 -2.27 12.81
CA LEU A 472 15.61 -2.04 13.23
C LEU A 472 15.86 -0.54 13.45
N THR A 473 14.89 0.14 14.05
CA THR A 473 14.94 1.56 14.37
C THR A 473 14.58 1.81 15.84
N THR A 474 14.95 2.99 16.34
CA THR A 474 14.36 3.58 17.54
C THR A 474 13.31 4.58 17.10
N GLU A 475 12.08 4.33 17.51
CA GLU A 475 10.92 5.17 17.25
C GLU A 475 11.12 6.59 17.82
N ASN A 476 10.77 7.61 17.04
CA ASN A 476 10.90 9.00 17.44
C ASN A 476 9.56 9.77 17.32
N PRO A 477 8.85 10.03 18.43
CA PRO A 477 7.57 10.74 18.39
C PRO A 477 7.61 12.16 17.81
N SER A 478 8.80 12.77 17.75
CA SER A 478 9.01 14.15 17.29
C SER A 478 9.69 14.25 15.92
N GLY A 479 9.92 13.13 15.22
CA GLY A 479 10.66 13.14 13.97
C GLY A 479 10.76 11.77 13.29
N PRO A 480 11.65 11.60 12.30
CA PRO A 480 11.90 10.30 11.70
C PRO A 480 12.60 9.37 12.70
N ASP A 481 12.32 8.08 12.60
CA ASP A 481 12.99 7.07 13.39
C ASP A 481 14.49 7.00 13.08
N THR A 482 15.27 6.63 14.09
CA THR A 482 16.72 6.50 13.95
C THR A 482 17.10 5.04 13.72
N PRO A 483 17.87 4.68 12.67
CA PRO A 483 18.37 3.32 12.48
C PRO A 483 19.25 2.84 13.64
N VAL A 484 19.09 1.58 14.07
CA VAL A 484 19.86 0.99 15.18
C VAL A 484 20.25 -0.45 14.88
N ASN A 485 21.50 -0.80 15.16
CA ASN A 485 21.98 -2.18 15.08
C ASN A 485 21.54 -3.00 16.31
N GLY A 486 21.29 -4.30 16.13
CA GLY A 486 20.84 -5.21 17.19
C GLY A 486 19.65 -6.06 16.77
N GLY A 487 18.90 -6.55 17.76
CA GLY A 487 17.67 -7.33 17.52
C GLY A 487 16.49 -6.48 17.03
N LEU A 488 15.46 -7.15 16.54
CA LEU A 488 14.18 -6.53 16.18
C LEU A 488 13.50 -5.93 17.41
N ARG A 489 12.88 -4.77 17.24
CA ARG A 489 12.16 -4.05 18.30
C ARG A 489 10.70 -3.89 17.92
N PRO A 490 9.75 -4.03 18.86
CA PRO A 490 8.37 -3.60 18.63
C PRO A 490 8.33 -2.13 18.22
N HIS A 491 7.39 -1.80 17.35
CA HIS A 491 7.19 -0.46 16.81
C HIS A 491 5.70 -0.13 16.75
N THR A 492 5.33 1.15 16.69
CA THR A 492 3.94 1.50 16.37
C THR A 492 3.54 0.92 15.03
N VAL A 493 2.26 0.55 14.91
CA VAL A 493 1.68 0.12 13.65
C VAL A 493 1.29 1.37 12.87
N ALA A 494 1.97 1.57 11.75
CA ALA A 494 1.79 2.77 10.95
C ALA A 494 0.30 3.02 10.60
N LEU A 495 -0.09 4.29 10.68
CA LEU A 495 -1.46 4.81 10.52
C LEU A 495 -2.54 4.19 11.43
N THR A 496 -2.22 3.31 12.38
CA THR A 496 -3.24 2.61 13.16
C THR A 496 -3.34 3.19 14.56
N PRO A 497 -4.49 3.72 14.99
CA PRO A 497 -4.66 4.20 16.35
C PRO A 497 -4.63 3.06 17.37
N ASP A 498 -4.28 3.39 18.61
CA ASP A 498 -4.39 2.52 19.79
C ASP A 498 -5.88 2.16 20.02
N ASP A 499 -6.24 0.93 19.68
CA ASP A 499 -7.60 0.41 19.83
C ASP A 499 -7.91 -0.17 21.21
N ALA A 500 -6.94 -0.15 22.13
CA ALA A 500 -7.15 -0.45 23.55
C ALA A 500 -7.69 0.77 24.29
N THR A 501 -7.24 1.97 23.95
CA THR A 501 -7.67 3.21 24.61
C THR A 501 -8.62 4.08 23.80
N HIS A 502 -8.62 3.95 22.46
CA HIS A 502 -9.57 4.64 21.59
C HIS A 502 -10.66 3.71 21.06
N ASN A 503 -11.92 4.04 21.35
CA ASN A 503 -13.06 3.28 20.87
C ASN A 503 -13.26 3.48 19.36
N SER A 504 -13.26 2.39 18.60
CA SER A 504 -13.36 2.47 17.14
C SER A 504 -14.65 3.07 16.60
N ASN A 505 -15.72 3.23 17.40
CA ASN A 505 -16.99 3.80 16.96
C ASN A 505 -17.28 5.22 17.46
N THR A 506 -16.98 5.48 18.73
CA THR A 506 -17.51 6.65 19.44
C THR A 506 -16.43 7.57 19.99
N ASP A 507 -15.15 7.29 19.69
CA ASP A 507 -14.06 8.03 20.29
C ASP A 507 -14.00 9.49 19.80
N PRO A 508 -13.97 10.47 20.72
CA PRO A 508 -13.95 11.88 20.36
C PRO A 508 -12.60 12.34 19.78
N ASP A 509 -11.49 11.70 20.12
CA ASP A 509 -10.17 12.05 19.56
C ASP A 509 -10.07 11.54 18.12
N VAL A 510 -10.58 10.33 17.83
CA VAL A 510 -10.77 9.84 16.46
C VAL A 510 -11.68 10.79 15.65
N ALA A 511 -12.85 11.13 16.19
CA ALA A 511 -13.78 12.03 15.51
C ALA A 511 -13.16 13.41 15.25
N SER A 512 -12.46 13.98 16.24
CA SER A 512 -11.75 15.26 16.12
C SER A 512 -10.64 15.19 15.07
N PHE A 513 -9.87 14.11 15.03
CA PHE A 513 -8.83 13.92 14.03
C PHE A 513 -9.40 13.79 12.62
N VAL A 514 -10.40 12.93 12.43
CA VAL A 514 -11.04 12.70 11.13
C VAL A 514 -11.74 13.96 10.62
N LEU A 515 -12.59 14.58 11.43
CA LEU A 515 -13.42 15.72 11.00
C LEU A 515 -12.65 17.04 11.04
N GLY A 516 -11.74 17.21 12.01
CA GLY A 516 -10.99 18.44 12.21
C GLY A 516 -9.69 18.52 11.40
N THR A 517 -9.07 17.40 11.05
CA THR A 517 -7.80 17.35 10.30
C THR A 517 -7.98 16.74 8.92
N ILE A 518 -8.47 15.49 8.82
CA ILE A 518 -8.53 14.79 7.53
C ILE A 518 -9.57 15.44 6.61
N ALA A 519 -10.80 15.67 7.07
CA ALA A 519 -11.88 16.24 6.24
C ALA A 519 -11.60 17.68 5.81
N THR A 520 -10.92 18.46 6.65
CA THR A 520 -10.60 19.87 6.40
C THR A 520 -9.37 20.03 5.52
N THR A 521 -8.35 19.19 5.72
CA THR A 521 -7.03 19.40 5.11
C THR A 521 -6.42 18.20 4.38
N GLY A 522 -6.85 16.98 4.70
CA GLY A 522 -6.32 15.76 4.11
C GLY A 522 -7.03 15.32 2.82
N VAL A 523 -8.33 15.59 2.67
CA VAL A 523 -9.12 15.16 1.50
C VAL A 523 -8.74 15.93 0.25
N GLN A 524 -8.43 15.21 -0.83
CA GLN A 524 -8.11 15.80 -2.12
C GLN A 524 -9.35 16.43 -2.77
N ALA A 525 -9.26 17.72 -3.11
CA ALA A 525 -10.30 18.48 -3.81
C ALA A 525 -10.00 18.62 -5.33
N PRO A 526 -11.01 18.88 -6.18
CA PRO A 526 -12.44 18.90 -5.89
C PRO A 526 -13.00 17.48 -5.70
N LEU A 527 -13.88 17.32 -4.71
CA LEU A 527 -14.57 16.06 -4.44
C LEU A 527 -16.04 16.20 -4.86
N MET A 528 -16.43 15.49 -5.93
CA MET A 528 -17.82 15.45 -6.40
C MET A 528 -18.55 14.17 -6.00
N VAL A 529 -17.86 13.02 -6.05
CA VAL A 529 -18.41 11.73 -5.68
C VAL A 529 -17.66 11.22 -4.44
N PRO A 530 -18.31 11.06 -3.27
CA PRO A 530 -17.63 10.73 -2.02
C PRO A 530 -16.77 9.46 -2.09
N THR A 531 -17.17 8.48 -2.90
CA THR A 531 -16.46 7.20 -3.07
C THR A 531 -15.34 7.20 -4.10
N GLN A 532 -15.12 8.34 -4.74
CA GLN A 532 -14.08 8.56 -5.75
C GLN A 532 -13.12 9.60 -5.20
N CYS A 533 -12.51 9.28 -4.07
CA CYS A 533 -11.75 10.21 -3.25
C CYS A 533 -10.43 9.60 -2.75
N ALA A 534 -9.58 10.45 -2.19
CA ALA A 534 -8.33 10.08 -1.53
C ALA A 534 -8.07 11.08 -0.41
N ALA A 535 -7.43 10.65 0.67
CA ALA A 535 -7.02 11.53 1.75
C ALA A 535 -5.59 11.29 2.23
N SER A 536 -4.80 12.35 2.37
CA SER A 536 -3.39 12.26 2.74
C SER A 536 -3.16 12.82 4.14
N TYR A 537 -2.77 11.96 5.07
CA TYR A 537 -2.55 12.30 6.48
C TYR A 537 -1.54 11.32 7.10
N THR A 538 -1.00 11.71 8.25
CA THR A 538 -0.27 10.80 9.15
C THR A 538 -1.04 10.73 10.45
N VAL A 539 -1.21 9.54 11.02
CA VAL A 539 -1.75 9.40 12.37
C VAL A 539 -0.68 9.86 13.37
N PRO A 540 -0.94 10.91 14.15
CA PRO A 540 0.05 11.45 15.07
C PRO A 540 0.26 10.51 16.26
N PHE A 541 1.44 10.60 16.89
CA PHE A 541 1.73 9.90 18.14
C PHE A 541 0.75 10.25 19.26
N SER A 542 0.21 11.45 19.26
CA SER A 542 -0.82 11.89 20.22
C SER A 542 -1.86 12.81 19.59
N VAL A 543 -3.07 12.75 20.11
CA VAL A 543 -4.17 13.69 19.83
C VAL A 543 -4.64 14.26 21.17
N ASN A 544 -4.80 15.59 21.25
CA ASN A 544 -5.20 16.27 22.49
C ASN A 544 -4.34 15.92 23.73
N GLY A 545 -3.04 15.66 23.51
CA GLY A 545 -2.09 15.29 24.57
C GLY A 545 -2.19 13.85 25.07
N ARG A 546 -3.01 13.00 24.44
CA ARG A 546 -3.15 11.57 24.75
C ARG A 546 -2.47 10.74 23.66
N PRO A 547 -1.74 9.67 23.99
CA PRO A 547 -1.20 8.76 22.99
C PRO A 547 -2.31 8.27 22.06
N PHE A 548 -2.04 8.25 20.76
CA PHE A 548 -3.05 7.95 19.75
C PHE A 548 -2.60 6.87 18.77
N LEU A 549 -1.35 6.89 18.30
CA LEU A 549 -0.79 5.85 17.42
C LEU A 549 -0.48 4.57 18.22
N GLY A 550 -1.03 3.42 17.81
CA GLY A 550 -1.00 2.17 18.55
C GLY A 550 0.23 1.29 18.29
N GLY A 551 0.54 0.41 19.24
CA GLY A 551 1.62 -0.58 19.17
C GLY A 551 1.21 -1.89 18.47
N ASN A 552 -0.08 -2.09 18.25
CA ASN A 552 -0.65 -3.20 17.51
C ASN A 552 -1.91 -2.75 16.75
N ALA A 553 -2.48 -3.68 15.98
CA ALA A 553 -3.79 -3.52 15.37
C ALA A 553 -4.63 -4.75 15.67
N LEU A 554 -5.59 -4.64 16.57
CA LEU A 554 -6.44 -5.74 17.03
C LEU A 554 -7.84 -5.61 16.43
N VAL A 555 -8.27 -6.64 15.72
CA VAL A 555 -9.64 -6.67 15.18
C VAL A 555 -10.58 -7.14 16.29
N ARG A 556 -11.31 -6.19 16.88
CA ARG A 556 -12.43 -6.42 17.79
C ARG A 556 -13.75 -6.07 17.09
N LEU A 557 -14.82 -6.80 17.39
CA LEU A 557 -16.16 -6.34 17.02
C LEU A 557 -16.47 -5.06 17.83
N PRO A 558 -16.99 -4.00 17.20
CA PRO A 558 -17.48 -3.90 15.80
C PRO A 558 -16.43 -3.52 14.74
N ASN A 559 -16.73 -3.85 13.48
CA ASN A 559 -15.78 -3.94 12.36
C ASN A 559 -15.57 -2.63 11.55
N ARG A 560 -15.10 -1.53 12.16
CA ARG A 560 -14.59 -0.33 11.45
C ARG A 560 -14.01 0.69 12.41
N TRP A 561 -13.27 1.67 11.88
CA TRP A 561 -13.14 2.99 12.51
C TRP A 561 -14.24 3.93 12.00
N ALA A 562 -15.06 4.42 12.90
CA ALA A 562 -16.08 5.42 12.64
C ALA A 562 -15.62 6.81 13.10
N ALA A 563 -16.20 7.84 12.49
CA ALA A 563 -16.09 9.20 12.98
C ALA A 563 -17.44 9.66 13.51
N ALA A 564 -17.56 9.76 14.84
CA ALA A 564 -18.78 10.25 15.48
C ALA A 564 -19.08 11.68 15.03
N GLY A 565 -20.32 11.93 14.59
CA GLY A 565 -20.74 13.23 14.06
C GLY A 565 -20.49 13.45 12.57
N ALA A 566 -19.82 12.51 11.88
CA ALA A 566 -19.67 12.57 10.43
C ALA A 566 -21.04 12.43 9.73
N SER A 567 -21.31 13.26 8.73
CA SER A 567 -22.55 13.26 7.96
C SER A 567 -22.40 12.56 6.61
N SER A 568 -23.34 11.67 6.28
CA SER A 568 -23.43 11.07 4.94
C SER A 568 -23.74 12.09 3.83
N SER A 569 -24.24 13.28 4.19
CA SER A 569 -24.49 14.38 3.25
C SER A 569 -23.24 15.20 2.91
N SER A 570 -22.12 14.99 3.61
CA SER A 570 -20.85 15.69 3.41
C SER A 570 -19.86 14.77 2.70
N PRO A 571 -19.61 14.92 1.38
CA PRO A 571 -18.65 14.09 0.65
C PRO A 571 -17.27 14.07 1.29
N GLN A 572 -16.81 15.21 1.81
CA GLN A 572 -15.52 15.37 2.46
C GLN A 572 -15.43 14.53 3.73
N GLU A 573 -16.45 14.53 4.58
CA GLU A 573 -16.46 13.75 5.81
C GLU A 573 -16.60 12.25 5.54
N VAL A 574 -17.44 11.87 4.56
CA VAL A 574 -17.57 10.48 4.09
C VAL A 574 -16.23 9.95 3.61
N CYS A 575 -15.53 10.74 2.78
CA CYS A 575 -14.21 10.42 2.28
C CYS A 575 -13.19 10.32 3.41
N ALA A 576 -13.07 11.36 4.24
CA ALA A 576 -12.11 11.42 5.33
C ALA A 576 -12.22 10.22 6.28
N ARG A 577 -13.45 9.89 6.68
CA ARG A 577 -13.71 8.74 7.55
C ARG A 577 -13.38 7.42 6.86
N LYS A 578 -13.71 7.26 5.57
CA LYS A 578 -13.41 6.01 4.86
C LYS A 578 -11.92 5.82 4.72
N GLU A 579 -11.23 6.83 4.20
CA GLU A 579 -9.79 6.78 4.00
C GLU A 579 -9.06 6.59 5.33
N PHE A 580 -9.55 7.22 6.41
CA PHE A 580 -9.07 6.96 7.77
C PHE A 580 -9.08 5.48 8.10
N SER A 581 -10.27 4.87 8.09
CA SER A 581 -10.45 3.45 8.44
C SER A 581 -9.72 2.52 7.46
N LEU A 582 -9.80 2.77 6.15
CA LEU A 582 -9.19 1.93 5.12
C LEU A 582 -7.67 1.85 5.22
N ASN A 583 -6.99 2.92 5.68
CA ASN A 583 -5.53 2.90 5.81
C ASN A 583 -5.04 2.49 7.19
N THR A 584 -5.92 2.21 8.17
CA THR A 584 -5.51 1.51 9.39
C THR A 584 -5.47 0.00 9.13
N CYS A 585 -4.58 -0.73 9.83
CA CYS A 585 -4.47 -2.17 9.65
C CYS A 585 -5.77 -2.87 10.08
N ASN A 586 -6.27 -2.60 11.28
CA ASN A 586 -7.53 -3.19 11.75
C ASN A 586 -8.73 -2.72 10.91
N GLY A 587 -8.77 -1.49 10.41
CA GLY A 587 -9.83 -1.00 9.50
C GLY A 587 -9.82 -1.66 8.12
N CYS A 588 -8.65 -1.82 7.48
CA CYS A 588 -8.52 -2.56 6.23
C CYS A 588 -8.94 -4.02 6.38
N HIS A 589 -8.55 -4.65 7.49
CA HIS A 589 -8.90 -6.04 7.83
C HIS A 589 -10.30 -6.17 8.46
N PHE A 590 -10.99 -5.07 8.75
CA PHE A 590 -12.40 -5.05 9.11
C PHE A 590 -13.28 -5.15 7.83
N ALA A 591 -14.51 -4.62 7.88
CA ALA A 591 -15.46 -4.68 6.79
C ALA A 591 -15.17 -3.66 5.66
N ASP A 592 -14.19 -2.76 5.81
CA ASP A 592 -13.99 -1.67 4.85
C ASP A 592 -13.48 -2.12 3.47
N THR A 593 -12.92 -3.33 3.39
CA THR A 593 -12.52 -3.95 2.13
C THR A 593 -13.36 -5.18 1.79
N GLY A 594 -14.41 -5.46 2.58
CA GLY A 594 -15.26 -6.65 2.42
C GLY A 594 -14.52 -7.97 2.69
N THR A 595 -13.29 -7.93 3.24
CA THR A 595 -12.50 -9.11 3.59
C THR A 595 -12.88 -9.63 4.97
N THR A 596 -14.17 -9.90 5.20
CA THR A 596 -14.71 -10.32 6.51
C THR A 596 -14.72 -11.83 6.71
N ASP A 597 -14.31 -12.59 5.70
CA ASP A 597 -14.28 -14.04 5.75
C ASP A 597 -13.07 -14.57 6.53
N LEU A 598 -13.25 -14.57 7.85
CA LEU A 598 -12.32 -15.13 8.83
C LEU A 598 -12.11 -16.63 8.67
N ASN A 599 -13.00 -17.35 7.97
CA ASN A 599 -12.90 -18.80 7.74
C ASN A 599 -12.34 -19.14 6.37
N ASN A 600 -12.16 -18.12 5.51
CA ASN A 600 -11.52 -18.21 4.22
C ASN A 600 -12.19 -19.26 3.29
N ILE A 601 -13.52 -19.23 3.21
CA ILE A 601 -14.38 -20.09 2.37
C ILE A 601 -14.81 -19.38 1.07
N ASN A 602 -15.07 -18.07 1.07
CA ASN A 602 -15.80 -17.35 0.01
C ASN A 602 -14.91 -16.46 -0.90
N ASN A 603 -13.61 -16.75 -0.99
CA ASN A 603 -12.63 -15.93 -1.74
C ASN A 603 -12.54 -14.46 -1.25
N LEU A 604 -13.07 -14.16 -0.07
CA LEU A 604 -12.97 -12.87 0.62
C LEU A 604 -11.83 -12.92 1.65
N SER A 605 -10.66 -13.45 1.24
CA SER A 605 -9.52 -13.67 2.13
C SER A 605 -9.31 -12.46 3.05
N PHE A 606 -9.40 -12.71 4.35
CA PHE A 606 -9.24 -11.70 5.41
C PHE A 606 -7.92 -10.94 5.29
N THR A 607 -6.88 -11.60 4.79
CA THR A 607 -5.58 -11.03 4.45
C THR A 607 -5.42 -10.86 2.93
N HIS A 608 -4.46 -10.04 2.49
CA HIS A 608 -4.06 -9.92 1.09
C HIS A 608 -3.86 -11.27 0.39
N ILE A 609 -3.14 -12.19 1.04
CA ILE A 609 -3.06 -13.59 0.64
C ILE A 609 -3.38 -14.48 1.83
N SER A 610 -4.09 -15.58 1.59
CA SER A 610 -4.52 -16.49 2.64
C SER A 610 -3.37 -17.40 3.11
N PRO A 611 -3.11 -17.49 4.43
CA PRO A 611 -2.12 -18.41 4.97
C PRO A 611 -2.55 -19.90 4.97
N THR A 612 -3.86 -20.16 4.86
CA THR A 612 -4.45 -21.50 5.06
C THR A 612 -5.01 -22.14 3.79
N SER A 613 -4.94 -21.44 2.65
CA SER A 613 -5.48 -21.93 1.36
C SER A 613 -4.56 -22.92 0.61
N GLY A 614 -3.40 -23.27 1.17
CA GLY A 614 -2.40 -24.09 0.49
C GLY A 614 -1.56 -23.30 -0.51
N ILE A 615 -0.87 -24.04 -1.40
CA ILE A 615 -0.05 -23.47 -2.48
C ILE A 615 -0.73 -23.77 -3.82
N PRO A 616 -0.97 -22.76 -4.67
CA PRO A 616 -0.64 -21.35 -4.47
C PRO A 616 -1.60 -20.64 -3.50
N ALA A 617 -1.07 -19.73 -2.66
CA ALA A 617 -1.85 -19.02 -1.63
C ALA A 617 -2.87 -18.03 -2.22
N ARG A 618 -4.16 -18.22 -1.96
CA ARG A 618 -5.27 -17.48 -2.58
C ARG A 618 -5.24 -15.98 -2.25
N MET A 619 -5.54 -15.14 -3.23
CA MET A 619 -5.61 -13.67 -3.10
C MET A 619 -7.00 -13.20 -2.65
N SER A 620 -7.09 -12.04 -2.00
CA SER A 620 -8.39 -11.41 -1.69
C SER A 620 -9.04 -10.73 -2.91
N LYS A 621 -10.38 -10.58 -2.89
CA LYS A 621 -11.12 -9.78 -3.90
C LYS A 621 -10.76 -8.30 -3.85
N PHE A 622 -10.35 -7.77 -2.70
CA PHE A 622 -9.78 -6.43 -2.59
C PHE A 622 -8.59 -6.22 -3.54
N LEU A 623 -7.68 -7.20 -3.59
CA LEU A 623 -6.54 -7.13 -4.51
C LEU A 623 -6.95 -7.31 -5.97
N THR A 624 -7.77 -8.32 -6.24
CA THR A 624 -8.03 -8.79 -7.62
C THR A 624 -9.16 -8.03 -8.33
N GLY A 625 -9.99 -7.29 -7.60
CA GLY A 625 -11.24 -6.73 -8.11
C GLY A 625 -12.28 -7.79 -8.51
N GLY A 626 -12.05 -9.04 -8.09
CA GLY A 626 -12.80 -10.21 -8.52
C GLY A 626 -12.16 -10.96 -9.70
N ASN A 627 -11.51 -10.26 -10.65
CA ASN A 627 -10.73 -10.77 -11.77
C ASN A 627 -10.11 -9.60 -12.57
N PRO A 628 -9.13 -9.85 -13.48
CA PRO A 628 -8.63 -8.81 -14.38
C PRO A 628 -9.77 -8.13 -15.18
N GLY A 629 -9.75 -6.79 -15.24
CA GLY A 629 -10.80 -6.01 -15.89
C GLY A 629 -12.07 -5.78 -15.06
N PHE A 630 -12.08 -6.18 -13.79
CA PHE A 630 -13.19 -5.97 -12.85
C PHE A 630 -12.75 -5.20 -11.60
N SER A 631 -13.71 -4.61 -10.91
CA SER A 631 -13.56 -4.06 -9.57
C SER A 631 -14.56 -4.71 -8.60
N PHE A 632 -14.15 -4.89 -7.35
CA PHE A 632 -14.97 -5.43 -6.28
C PHE A 632 -15.59 -4.29 -5.47
N GLY A 633 -16.91 -4.24 -5.40
CA GLY A 633 -17.66 -3.23 -4.66
C GLY A 633 -17.97 -3.65 -3.22
N VAL A 634 -17.62 -2.81 -2.25
CA VAL A 634 -17.85 -2.98 -0.81
C VAL A 634 -18.75 -1.84 -0.29
N PRO A 635 -19.90 -2.15 0.35
CA PRO A 635 -20.75 -1.14 0.96
C PRO A 635 -20.01 -0.30 2.01
N ASP A 636 -20.49 0.91 2.24
CA ASP A 636 -19.93 1.76 3.28
C ASP A 636 -20.23 1.19 4.68
N THR A 637 -19.21 1.02 5.51
CA THR A 637 -19.35 0.37 6.82
C THR A 637 -20.03 1.24 7.88
N GLN A 638 -20.03 2.58 7.72
CA GLN A 638 -20.68 3.51 8.64
C GLN A 638 -22.03 4.00 8.12
N PHE A 639 -22.14 4.27 6.82
CA PHE A 639 -23.29 4.89 6.19
C PHE A 639 -24.14 3.93 5.34
N GLY A 640 -23.69 2.70 5.14
CA GLY A 640 -24.41 1.69 4.38
C GLY A 640 -24.83 2.20 2.99
N ALA A 641 -26.10 1.97 2.65
CA ALA A 641 -26.68 2.38 1.37
C ALA A 641 -26.88 3.90 1.19
N SER A 642 -26.63 4.72 2.22
CA SER A 642 -26.70 6.19 2.09
C SER A 642 -25.53 6.77 1.29
N VAL A 643 -24.47 5.98 1.07
CA VAL A 643 -23.32 6.33 0.24
C VAL A 643 -23.16 5.25 -0.83
N ALA A 644 -22.61 5.63 -1.99
CA ALA A 644 -22.26 4.67 -3.01
C ALA A 644 -21.28 3.59 -2.47
N THR A 645 -21.17 2.50 -3.21
CA THR A 645 -20.24 1.41 -2.89
C THR A 645 -18.79 1.81 -3.19
N TRP A 646 -17.85 1.41 -2.33
CA TRP A 646 -16.41 1.57 -2.52
C TRP A 646 -15.88 0.47 -3.44
N SER A 647 -15.23 0.83 -4.54
CA SER A 647 -14.73 -0.16 -5.50
C SER A 647 -13.23 -0.34 -5.38
N PHE A 648 -12.75 -1.57 -5.54
CA PHE A 648 -11.34 -1.93 -5.42
C PHE A 648 -10.86 -2.79 -6.60
N ALA A 649 -9.66 -2.50 -7.10
CA ALA A 649 -8.95 -3.27 -8.12
C ALA A 649 -7.43 -3.06 -7.94
N ASP A 650 -6.91 -3.43 -6.77
CA ASP A 650 -5.57 -3.01 -6.33
C ASP A 650 -4.45 -3.49 -7.28
N LEU A 651 -4.52 -4.74 -7.75
CA LEU A 651 -3.55 -5.30 -8.69
C LEU A 651 -3.61 -4.65 -10.08
N GLU A 652 -4.78 -4.17 -10.50
CA GLU A 652 -4.89 -3.36 -11.72
C GLU A 652 -4.10 -2.06 -11.57
N ARG A 653 -4.30 -1.35 -10.45
CA ARG A 653 -3.58 -0.11 -10.15
C ARG A 653 -2.07 -0.34 -10.14
N ARG A 654 -1.60 -1.39 -9.44
CA ARG A 654 -0.17 -1.74 -9.36
C ARG A 654 0.40 -2.14 -10.71
N HIS A 655 -0.34 -2.91 -11.52
CA HIS A 655 0.06 -3.30 -12.87
C HIS A 655 0.28 -2.07 -13.76
N GLN A 656 -0.70 -1.18 -13.85
CA GLN A 656 -0.54 0.05 -14.63
C GLN A 656 0.62 0.91 -14.12
N ARG A 657 0.77 1.03 -12.80
CA ARG A 657 1.84 1.82 -12.19
C ARG A 657 3.23 1.28 -12.56
N LEU A 658 3.42 -0.04 -12.52
CA LEU A 658 4.68 -0.68 -12.91
C LEU A 658 5.06 -0.34 -14.36
N TYR A 659 4.11 -0.47 -15.29
CA TYR A 659 4.35 -0.18 -16.70
C TYR A 659 4.52 1.32 -16.98
N ASP A 660 3.84 2.18 -16.24
CA ASP A 660 4.03 3.63 -16.31
C ASP A 660 5.46 4.02 -15.95
N ILE A 661 5.99 3.46 -14.86
CA ILE A 661 7.38 3.69 -14.43
C ILE A 661 8.35 3.16 -15.48
N ALA A 662 8.20 1.91 -15.91
CA ALA A 662 9.14 1.27 -16.82
C ALA A 662 9.19 1.92 -18.21
N THR A 663 8.06 2.43 -18.68
CA THR A 663 7.87 2.83 -20.09
C THR A 663 7.86 4.33 -20.27
N CYS A 664 7.06 5.06 -19.48
CA CYS A 664 6.67 6.44 -19.78
C CYS A 664 7.25 7.48 -18.81
N SER A 665 7.81 7.07 -17.67
CA SER A 665 8.58 7.99 -16.83
C SER A 665 9.76 8.56 -17.60
N THR A 666 9.95 9.87 -17.44
CA THR A 666 10.98 10.69 -18.09
C THR A 666 11.81 11.33 -16.98
N CYS A 667 13.12 11.20 -17.01
CA CYS A 667 14.00 11.75 -15.98
C CYS A 667 14.44 13.19 -16.27
N SER A 668 14.51 14.02 -15.24
CA SER A 668 15.02 15.39 -15.32
C SER A 668 15.95 15.69 -14.17
N LEU A 669 16.92 16.56 -14.42
CA LEU A 669 17.74 17.13 -13.37
C LEU A 669 17.07 18.39 -12.84
N ARG A 670 16.98 18.46 -11.51
CA ARG A 670 16.38 19.58 -10.80
C ARG A 670 17.29 20.04 -9.68
N PHE A 671 17.27 21.34 -9.40
CA PHE A 671 17.90 21.87 -8.21
C PHE A 671 16.88 22.00 -7.07
N SER A 672 17.23 21.55 -5.88
CA SER A 672 16.48 21.87 -4.66
C SER A 672 16.79 23.29 -4.21
N LEU A 673 15.81 23.92 -3.56
CA LEU A 673 15.98 25.20 -2.90
C LEU A 673 16.24 24.96 -1.41
N SER A 674 17.12 25.74 -0.80
CA SER A 674 17.32 25.71 0.65
C SER A 674 16.13 26.33 1.39
N GLU A 675 15.96 25.97 2.67
CA GLU A 675 14.90 26.53 3.54
C GLU A 675 14.91 28.06 3.59
N GLY A 676 16.07 28.69 3.41
CA GLY A 676 16.22 30.16 3.37
C GLY A 676 15.33 30.84 2.32
N VAL A 677 14.90 30.13 1.27
CA VAL A 677 13.97 30.69 0.27
C VAL A 677 12.63 31.08 0.88
N LEU A 678 12.17 30.38 1.93
CA LEU A 678 10.91 30.69 2.61
C LEU A 678 10.98 32.03 3.34
N GLY A 679 12.12 32.32 3.98
CA GLY A 679 12.40 33.62 4.59
C GLY A 679 12.41 34.75 3.56
N ALA A 680 13.06 34.53 2.41
CA ALA A 680 13.08 35.51 1.32
C ALA A 680 11.68 35.76 0.72
N ILE A 681 10.87 34.71 0.56
CA ILE A 681 9.48 34.86 0.12
C ILE A 681 8.70 35.72 1.12
N GLN A 682 8.82 35.43 2.42
CA GLN A 682 8.17 36.21 3.48
C GLN A 682 8.62 37.67 3.49
N GLU A 683 9.91 37.96 3.23
CA GLU A 683 10.43 39.33 3.17
C GLU A 683 9.88 40.11 1.96
N VAL A 684 9.85 39.48 0.79
CA VAL A 684 9.41 40.13 -0.46
C VAL A 684 7.89 40.29 -0.52
N ALA A 685 7.14 39.31 -0.03
CA ALA A 685 5.68 39.24 -0.19
C ALA A 685 4.90 39.52 1.10
N GLY A 686 5.56 39.53 2.27
CA GLY A 686 4.91 39.62 3.58
C GLY A 686 4.16 38.36 4.02
N VAL A 687 4.15 37.31 3.19
CA VAL A 687 3.48 36.02 3.41
C VAL A 687 4.21 34.89 2.66
N VAL A 688 3.98 33.63 3.05
CA VAL A 688 4.40 32.44 2.30
C VAL A 688 3.17 31.63 1.89
N PRO A 689 2.94 31.34 0.59
CA PRO A 689 1.80 30.53 0.15
C PRO A 689 2.13 29.03 0.29
N PHE A 690 2.35 28.62 1.55
CA PHE A 690 2.81 27.29 1.92
C PHE A 690 1.65 26.31 2.12
N GLU A 691 1.81 25.12 1.54
CA GLU A 691 0.91 24.00 1.68
C GLU A 691 1.70 22.74 2.02
N PRO A 692 1.49 22.19 3.23
CA PRO A 692 2.20 21.01 3.66
C PRO A 692 1.80 19.82 2.78
N ALA A 693 2.77 18.93 2.57
CA ALA A 693 2.56 17.75 1.73
C ALA A 693 1.59 16.76 2.36
N ILE A 694 1.57 16.66 3.70
CA ILE A 694 0.68 15.78 4.47
C ILE A 694 0.02 16.61 5.58
N ALA A 695 -1.25 16.33 5.88
CA ALA A 695 -1.93 16.94 7.02
C ALA A 695 -1.34 16.42 8.35
N THR A 696 -0.67 17.30 9.11
CA THR A 696 0.01 16.98 10.39
C THR A 696 -0.46 17.82 11.58
N GLY A 697 -1.31 18.83 11.37
CA GLY A 697 -1.85 19.70 12.44
C GLY A 697 -0.91 20.78 13.00
N GLY A 698 0.36 20.83 12.57
CA GLY A 698 1.33 21.84 13.02
C GLY A 698 1.10 23.23 12.40
N LYS A 699 1.40 24.30 13.17
CA LYS A 699 1.41 25.68 12.64
C LYS A 699 2.74 25.98 11.93
N ALA A 700 2.67 26.55 10.74
CA ALA A 700 3.84 27.00 10.03
C ALA A 700 4.56 28.14 10.80
N PRO A 701 5.90 28.22 10.75
CA PRO A 701 6.68 29.22 11.49
C PRO A 701 6.61 30.64 10.87
N PHE A 702 5.81 30.83 9.81
CA PHE A 702 5.66 32.07 9.06
C PHE A 702 4.18 32.35 8.76
N LYS A 703 3.88 33.58 8.31
CA LYS A 703 2.51 33.96 7.96
C LYS A 703 2.13 33.32 6.63
N VAL A 704 1.23 32.34 6.68
CA VAL A 704 0.67 31.74 5.46
C VAL A 704 -0.31 32.71 4.80
N GLY A 705 -0.21 32.91 3.49
CA GLY A 705 -1.12 33.78 2.74
C GLY A 705 -0.84 33.81 1.24
N PRO A 706 -1.80 34.30 0.43
CA PRO A 706 -1.69 34.28 -1.02
C PRO A 706 -0.75 35.38 -1.55
N ILE A 707 -0.02 35.07 -2.62
CA ILE A 707 0.73 36.05 -3.41
C ILE A 707 -0.07 36.36 -4.67
N THR A 708 -0.56 37.59 -4.81
CA THR A 708 -1.42 38.00 -5.95
C THR A 708 -0.77 38.99 -6.91
N SER A 709 0.44 39.49 -6.59
CA SER A 709 1.16 40.46 -7.41
C SER A 709 2.07 39.79 -8.43
N VAL A 710 1.92 40.13 -9.71
CA VAL A 710 2.78 39.66 -10.82
C VAL A 710 4.22 40.16 -10.65
N ASP A 711 4.42 41.39 -10.15
CA ASP A 711 5.75 41.94 -9.90
C ASP A 711 6.49 41.17 -8.80
N VAL A 712 5.76 40.74 -7.76
CA VAL A 712 6.31 39.86 -6.71
C VAL A 712 6.73 38.52 -7.30
N VAL A 713 5.89 37.91 -8.15
CA VAL A 713 6.23 36.65 -8.85
C VAL A 713 7.54 36.79 -9.62
N LYS A 714 7.70 37.87 -10.40
CA LYS A 714 8.93 38.13 -11.16
C LYS A 714 10.16 38.17 -10.25
N ARG A 715 10.11 38.94 -9.15
CA ARG A 715 11.20 39.02 -8.17
C ARG A 715 11.53 37.66 -7.56
N LEU A 716 10.51 36.87 -7.21
CA LEU A 716 10.73 35.54 -6.62
C LEU A 716 11.41 34.58 -7.60
N VAL A 717 11.07 34.62 -8.90
CA VAL A 717 11.77 33.83 -9.92
C VAL A 717 13.25 34.23 -10.02
N GLU A 718 13.54 35.53 -10.00
CA GLU A 718 14.89 36.10 -10.08
C GLU A 718 15.75 35.79 -8.83
N LEU A 719 15.14 35.56 -7.67
CA LEU A 719 15.83 35.25 -6.41
C LEU A 719 16.27 33.78 -6.29
N ARG A 720 15.64 32.86 -7.04
CA ARG A 720 15.91 31.40 -6.96
C ARG A 720 17.40 31.03 -6.97
N PRO A 721 18.27 31.63 -7.81
CA PRO A 721 19.69 31.26 -7.87
C PRO A 721 20.44 31.39 -6.54
N GLN A 722 20.01 32.29 -5.64
CA GLN A 722 20.65 32.51 -4.35
C GLN A 722 20.44 31.36 -3.35
N PHE A 723 19.43 30.52 -3.59
CA PHE A 723 19.02 29.44 -2.69
C PHE A 723 19.27 28.05 -3.28
N LYS A 724 20.05 27.95 -4.35
CA LYS A 724 20.43 26.67 -4.96
C LYS A 724 21.12 25.78 -3.92
N LYS A 725 20.63 24.56 -3.73
CA LYS A 725 21.21 23.57 -2.82
C LYS A 725 21.78 22.37 -3.58
N ASP A 726 21.01 21.31 -3.77
CA ASP A 726 21.47 20.06 -4.37
C ASP A 726 20.88 19.86 -5.77
N VAL A 727 21.56 19.09 -6.63
CA VAL A 727 20.97 18.59 -7.89
C VAL A 727 20.38 17.21 -7.65
N ARG A 728 19.19 16.94 -8.15
CA ARG A 728 18.48 15.67 -8.01
C ARG A 728 18.00 15.16 -9.37
N ASP A 729 18.15 13.86 -9.58
CA ASP A 729 17.58 13.13 -10.70
C ASP A 729 16.17 12.64 -10.32
N GLU A 730 15.14 13.31 -10.84
CA GLU A 730 13.74 13.10 -10.48
C GLU A 730 12.88 12.88 -11.75
N PRO A 731 11.85 12.02 -11.69
CA PRO A 731 10.94 11.85 -12.81
C PRO A 731 10.20 13.17 -13.06
N VAL A 732 9.96 13.59 -14.30
CA VAL A 732 9.33 14.88 -14.62
C VAL A 732 7.90 15.00 -14.06
N ASP A 733 7.22 13.86 -13.87
CA ASP A 733 5.90 13.77 -13.27
C ASP A 733 5.95 13.50 -11.75
N PHE A 734 7.04 13.86 -11.07
CA PHE A 734 7.24 13.73 -9.62
C PHE A 734 6.22 14.51 -8.78
N LEU A 735 5.55 15.53 -9.34
CA LEU A 735 4.38 16.17 -8.72
C LEU A 735 3.12 15.39 -9.03
N ARG A 736 3.00 14.27 -8.33
CA ARG A 736 1.74 13.57 -8.21
C ARG A 736 1.07 14.08 -6.94
N PRO A 737 -0.27 14.16 -6.89
CA PRO A 737 -0.92 14.15 -5.59
C PRO A 737 -0.33 13.01 -4.80
N VAL A 738 -0.07 13.23 -3.50
CA VAL A 738 0.33 12.17 -2.58
C VAL A 738 -0.53 10.96 -2.89
N GLU A 739 0.07 9.92 -3.47
CA GLU A 739 -0.59 8.63 -3.53
C GLU A 739 -0.86 8.32 -2.06
N THR A 740 -2.15 8.23 -1.70
CA THR A 740 -2.58 7.93 -0.33
C THR A 740 -1.64 6.86 0.20
N PHE A 741 -1.10 7.04 1.42
CA PHE A 741 -0.18 6.07 1.96
C PHE A 741 -0.95 4.76 2.17
N VAL A 742 -0.74 3.85 1.22
CA VAL A 742 -1.55 2.67 0.99
C VAL A 742 -0.72 1.50 1.50
N HIS A 743 -0.85 1.18 2.79
CA HIS A 743 -0.24 -0.01 3.39
C HIS A 743 -0.45 -1.28 2.56
#